data_AF-A0A8E2E819-F1
#
_entry.id   AF-A0A8E2E819-F1
#
_cell.length_a   1.000
_cell.length_b   1.000
_cell.length_c   1.000
_cell.angle_alpha   90.00
_cell.angle_beta   90.00
_cell.angle_gamma   90.00
#
_symmetry.space_group_name_H-M   'P 1'
#
loop_
_entity.id
_entity.type
_entity.pdbx_description
1 polymer ?
#
loop_
_entity_poly.entity_id
_entity_poly.type
_entity_poly.pdbx_seq_one_letter_code
_entity_poly.pdbx_strand_id
1 'polypeptide(L)'
;MAPLSDLVRDSKLDTEFRDGYTVHFQYEPNTRELTEKLWLRERQVGGGGFGSVWLEKCHEPNRRAEVRAVKQIPMGLDDMKYTRELEAMAKFSQSRYQIFFVMSFGWYRGPETLYIAMEYFELGDLHSYLASTAALPEQDAKEIAVQILEGLNCMHENEFAHRDLKPGNILLKSQPPERWWVKIGDFGISKRIEDSLGMPSTVKGTLGFMAPELHDSAPVDPYAADMWSFGEITFLMLTKQKTFQNTTLLIRYGQNLHPFPWSALDNHNISSWGKDFISSVMLPAPEKRLTTVEALRHDWLSQRIHVDSNSRGLEAVRSIIDGKSSTPSALDSLTDEFATWSTKVTSTSPQVPSIGDSNADTRVQGPHFDCEIERHASPGNAHRSGFLLVPNTIEEIGKQIEDKRDYVMGELVGHPSSVSAVVFSPDGKVIASGSLGGTVRLWDATAMGKRPRELQTGHSGFVAALAFSPDGKVIASSGTADHTVRLWDTAKGKQLRELTRHVGSVTSVTFSPDGRTIASAGSYDRTVRLRDVAKGKLLRELTGHAGSVVTVAFSPDGNDIATGSGDRMVRLWDTANGKVLRQLTGHADFVNAVAFSSDSTVIASGASDSTVRLWDAVTGKLLRELTGHSDSVTSVAFSPDGTVIASGSSDSTVRLWKTATGELQRELTGHSNSVNAIAFSPDGMVIASGSMDRTVRLWDAR
;
A
#
# COMPACT_ATOMS: atom_id res chain seq x y z
N MET A 1 -15.12 19.91 -28.51
CA MET A 1 -14.88 18.96 -27.40
C MET A 1 -16.06 18.01 -27.27
N ALA A 2 -15.78 16.71 -27.22
CA ALA A 2 -16.77 15.73 -26.76
C ALA A 2 -17.28 16.14 -25.36
N PRO A 3 -18.53 15.82 -24.99
CA PRO A 3 -19.02 16.13 -23.65
C PRO A 3 -18.13 15.44 -22.61
N LEU A 4 -17.42 16.24 -21.81
CA LEU A 4 -16.63 15.75 -20.68
C LEU A 4 -17.56 15.11 -19.66
N SER A 5 -17.17 13.95 -19.12
CA SER A 5 -17.85 13.33 -17.98
C SER A 5 -17.81 14.21 -16.74
N ASP A 6 -18.74 14.02 -15.82
CA ASP A 6 -18.79 14.79 -14.56
C ASP A 6 -17.49 14.63 -13.75
N LEU A 7 -16.91 13.43 -13.73
CA LEU A 7 -15.62 13.16 -13.10
C LEU A 7 -14.48 14.04 -13.66
N VAL A 8 -14.47 14.30 -14.96
CA VAL A 8 -13.49 15.20 -15.59
C VAL A 8 -13.83 16.66 -15.29
N ARG A 9 -15.11 17.03 -15.23
CA ARG A 9 -15.52 18.41 -14.88
C ARG A 9 -15.17 18.75 -13.43
N ASP A 10 -15.40 17.83 -12.51
CA ASP A 10 -15.14 17.97 -11.07
C ASP A 10 -13.64 18.06 -10.74
N SER A 11 -12.78 17.53 -11.63
CA SER A 11 -11.32 17.62 -11.50
C SER A 11 -10.71 18.84 -12.19
N LYS A 12 -11.55 19.74 -12.73
CA LYS A 12 -11.09 21.00 -13.32
C LYS A 12 -10.70 21.98 -12.21
N LEU A 13 -9.48 22.48 -12.26
CA LEU A 13 -8.97 23.50 -11.36
C LEU A 13 -9.45 24.88 -11.81
N ASP A 14 -9.83 25.72 -10.84
CA ASP A 14 -10.10 27.12 -11.06
C ASP A 14 -8.77 27.88 -11.04
N THR A 15 -8.42 28.53 -12.16
CA THR A 15 -7.04 28.94 -12.43
C THR A 15 -6.94 30.30 -13.11
N GLU A 16 -6.06 31.15 -12.58
CA GLU A 16 -5.62 32.40 -13.21
C GLU A 16 -4.11 32.34 -13.55
N PHE A 17 -3.73 33.03 -14.63
CA PHE A 17 -2.32 33.22 -15.00
C PHE A 17 -1.91 34.65 -14.63
N ARG A 18 -0.96 34.80 -13.70
CA ARG A 18 -0.47 36.12 -13.20
C ARG A 18 1.04 36.18 -13.28
N ASP A 19 1.61 37.10 -14.07
CA ASP A 19 3.04 37.46 -14.16
C ASP A 19 4.05 36.38 -13.69
N GLY A 20 4.11 35.26 -14.42
CA GLY A 20 5.04 34.15 -14.16
C GLY A 20 4.53 33.05 -13.23
N TYR A 21 3.37 33.23 -12.60
CA TYR A 21 2.70 32.28 -11.71
C TYR A 21 1.40 31.73 -12.32
N THR A 22 1.09 30.49 -11.95
CA THR A 22 -0.25 29.92 -12.08
C THR A 22 -0.93 29.96 -10.71
N VAL A 23 -2.03 30.67 -10.58
CA VAL A 23 -2.78 30.82 -9.32
C VAL A 23 -3.97 29.88 -9.36
N HIS A 24 -4.04 28.97 -8.39
CA HIS A 24 -5.17 28.05 -8.21
C HIS A 24 -6.02 28.50 -7.03
N PHE A 25 -7.33 28.54 -7.24
CA PHE A 25 -8.30 28.88 -6.21
C PHE A 25 -8.88 27.62 -5.61
N GLN A 26 -8.77 27.48 -4.28
CA GLN A 26 -9.31 26.34 -3.57
C GLN A 26 -10.16 26.81 -2.39
N TYR A 27 -11.40 26.32 -2.33
CA TYR A 27 -12.23 26.49 -1.15
C TYR A 27 -11.77 25.51 -0.06
N GLU A 28 -11.41 26.04 1.10
CA GLU A 28 -11.12 25.19 2.26
C GLU A 28 -12.43 24.53 2.74
N PRO A 29 -12.50 23.19 2.80
CA PRO A 29 -13.74 22.48 3.14
C PRO A 29 -14.33 22.86 4.51
N ASN A 30 -13.47 23.26 5.44
CA ASN A 30 -13.83 23.50 6.84
C ASN A 30 -14.17 24.97 7.13
N THR A 31 -13.56 25.91 6.41
CA THR A 31 -13.69 27.36 6.66
C THR A 31 -14.55 28.06 5.61
N ARG A 32 -14.75 27.43 4.44
CA ARG A 32 -15.33 28.04 3.23
C ARG A 32 -14.56 29.28 2.76
N GLU A 33 -13.35 29.49 3.25
CA GLU A 33 -12.47 30.55 2.77
C GLU A 33 -11.86 30.14 1.43
N LEU A 34 -11.78 31.12 0.53
CA LEU A 34 -11.10 30.96 -0.74
C LEU A 34 -9.61 31.17 -0.51
N THR A 35 -8.81 30.13 -0.72
CA THR A 35 -7.36 30.19 -0.63
C THR A 35 -6.75 30.25 -2.03
N GLU A 36 -5.75 31.12 -2.19
CA GLU A 36 -4.98 31.25 -3.43
C GLU A 36 -3.63 30.52 -3.27
N LYS A 37 -3.36 29.54 -4.12
CA LYS A 37 -2.04 28.90 -4.21
C LYS A 37 -1.29 29.42 -5.44
N LEU A 38 -0.15 30.05 -5.23
CA LEU A 38 0.71 30.54 -6.31
C LEU A 38 1.74 29.48 -6.69
N TRP A 39 1.74 29.06 -7.95
CA TRP A 39 2.67 28.06 -8.47
C TRP A 39 3.64 28.68 -9.46
N LEU A 40 4.93 28.58 -9.14
CA LEU A 40 6.01 29.02 -10.02
C LEU A 40 6.60 27.83 -10.75
N ARG A 41 6.82 28.00 -12.05
CA ARG A 41 7.50 27.01 -12.86
C ARG A 41 9.00 27.11 -12.68
N GLU A 42 9.65 25.99 -12.37
CA GLU A 42 11.09 25.97 -12.15
C GLU A 42 11.86 25.43 -13.35
N ARG A 43 11.64 24.17 -13.69
CA ARG A 43 12.42 23.48 -14.73
C ARG A 43 11.60 22.42 -15.44
N GLN A 44 11.98 22.13 -16.67
CA GLN A 44 11.43 21.00 -17.40
C GLN A 44 12.07 19.71 -16.86
N VAL A 45 11.23 18.73 -16.51
CA VAL A 45 11.67 17.43 -15.98
C VAL A 45 11.48 16.29 -16.98
N GLY A 46 10.72 16.51 -18.05
CA GLY A 46 10.56 15.54 -19.14
C GLY A 46 9.88 16.13 -20.37
N GLY A 47 9.92 15.42 -21.50
CA GLY A 47 9.23 15.85 -22.72
C GLY A 47 9.26 14.81 -23.84
N GLY A 48 8.26 14.87 -24.72
CA GLY A 48 8.13 13.97 -25.88
C GLY A 48 7.01 14.39 -26.84
N GLY A 49 6.61 13.49 -27.74
CA GLY A 49 5.58 13.76 -28.77
C GLY A 49 4.16 14.08 -28.25
N PHE A 50 3.96 14.03 -26.94
CA PHE A 50 2.69 14.25 -26.24
C PHE A 50 2.75 15.42 -25.25
N GLY A 51 3.81 16.24 -25.30
CA GLY A 51 3.93 17.42 -24.45
C GLY A 51 5.24 17.52 -23.67
N SER A 52 5.31 18.51 -22.78
CA SER A 52 6.42 18.70 -21.84
C SER A 52 5.95 18.61 -20.40
N VAL A 53 6.76 18.04 -19.51
CA VAL A 53 6.46 17.96 -18.08
C VAL A 53 7.39 18.89 -17.34
N TRP A 54 6.81 19.74 -16.50
CA TRP A 54 7.52 20.77 -15.74
C TRP A 54 7.35 20.56 -14.25
N LEU A 55 8.41 20.80 -13.49
CA LEU A 55 8.34 20.93 -12.04
C LEU A 55 7.82 22.33 -11.70
N GLU A 56 6.77 22.39 -10.89
CA GLU A 56 6.28 23.62 -10.30
C GLU A 56 6.37 23.56 -8.77
N LYS A 57 6.70 24.70 -8.16
CA LYS A 57 6.72 24.85 -6.70
C LYS A 57 5.70 25.88 -6.25
N CYS A 58 5.02 25.58 -5.16
CA CYS A 58 4.11 26.51 -4.53
C CYS A 58 4.90 27.55 -3.72
N HIS A 59 4.57 28.82 -3.93
CA HIS A 59 5.19 29.96 -3.27
C HIS A 59 4.17 30.61 -2.32
N GLU A 60 4.13 30.13 -1.08
CA GLU A 60 3.33 30.71 0.00
C GLU A 60 4.26 31.27 1.10
N PRO A 61 4.05 32.52 1.56
CA PRO A 61 4.79 33.04 2.70
C PRO A 61 4.57 32.16 3.95
N ASN A 62 5.65 31.74 4.60
CA ASN A 62 5.65 30.97 5.87
C ASN A 62 5.13 29.51 5.82
N ARG A 63 5.05 28.88 4.64
CA ARG A 63 4.72 27.44 4.51
C ARG A 63 5.81 26.68 3.76
N ARG A 64 5.90 25.36 4.01
CA ARG A 64 6.84 24.48 3.28
C ARG A 64 6.45 24.45 1.81
N ALA A 65 7.41 24.65 0.91
CA ALA A 65 7.16 24.64 -0.52
C ALA A 65 6.61 23.28 -0.98
N GLU A 66 5.35 23.26 -1.41
CA GLU A 66 4.75 22.12 -2.10
C GLU A 66 5.31 22.00 -3.52
N VAL A 67 5.46 20.79 -4.03
CA VAL A 67 5.98 20.55 -5.38
C VAL A 67 5.03 19.66 -6.18
N ARG A 68 4.93 19.92 -7.48
CA ARG A 68 4.12 19.10 -8.40
C ARG A 68 4.75 19.02 -9.78
N ALA A 69 4.40 17.98 -10.51
CA ALA A 69 4.65 17.92 -11.94
C ALA A 69 3.44 18.48 -12.69
N VAL A 70 3.67 19.24 -13.75
CA VAL A 70 2.64 19.73 -14.66
C VAL A 70 2.96 19.30 -16.07
N LYS A 71 2.11 18.43 -16.62
CA LYS A 71 2.17 18.04 -18.03
C LYS A 71 1.46 19.09 -18.88
N GLN A 72 2.16 19.60 -19.88
CA GLN A 72 1.67 20.58 -20.84
C GLN A 72 1.47 19.90 -22.17
N ILE A 73 0.24 19.95 -22.66
CA ILE A 73 -0.14 19.30 -23.90
C ILE A 73 -0.65 20.40 -24.84
N PRO A 74 0.10 20.72 -25.92
CA PRO A 74 -0.36 21.65 -26.93
C PRO A 74 -1.69 21.18 -27.51
N MET A 75 -2.66 22.08 -27.57
CA MET A 75 -3.98 21.79 -28.13
C MET A 75 -3.93 21.92 -29.64
N GLY A 76 -4.16 20.82 -30.35
CA GLY A 76 -4.37 20.74 -31.79
C GLY A 76 -5.81 20.31 -32.10
N LEU A 77 -6.08 19.90 -33.34
CA LEU A 77 -7.43 19.58 -33.83
C LEU A 77 -8.02 18.25 -33.29
N ASP A 78 -7.27 17.45 -32.53
CA ASP A 78 -7.70 16.13 -32.02
C ASP A 78 -8.26 16.20 -30.58
N ASP A 79 -9.44 16.80 -30.45
CA ASP A 79 -10.17 16.97 -29.18
C ASP A 79 -10.44 15.65 -28.42
N MET A 80 -10.48 14.52 -29.13
CA MET A 80 -10.74 13.20 -28.53
C MET A 80 -9.55 12.68 -27.73
N LYS A 81 -8.33 13.03 -28.11
CA LYS A 81 -7.12 12.58 -27.42
C LYS A 81 -7.01 13.19 -26.02
N TYR A 82 -7.29 14.49 -25.89
CA TYR A 82 -7.31 15.20 -24.61
C TYR A 82 -8.39 14.66 -23.67
N THR A 83 -9.57 14.41 -24.22
CA THR A 83 -10.71 13.89 -23.45
C THR A 83 -10.37 12.53 -22.84
N ARG A 84 -9.75 11.63 -23.61
CA ARG A 84 -9.35 10.30 -23.11
C ARG A 84 -8.30 10.35 -22.02
N GLU A 85 -7.29 11.20 -22.18
CA GLU A 85 -6.24 11.36 -21.18
C GLU A 85 -6.83 11.88 -19.86
N LEU A 86 -7.69 12.91 -19.93
CA LEU A 86 -8.38 13.44 -18.76
C LEU A 86 -9.31 12.41 -18.11
N GLU A 87 -10.05 11.62 -18.88
CA GLU A 87 -10.95 10.59 -18.36
C GLU A 87 -10.19 9.47 -17.64
N ALA A 88 -9.11 8.96 -18.24
CA ALA A 88 -8.27 7.95 -17.62
C ALA A 88 -7.64 8.49 -16.33
N MET A 89 -7.11 9.70 -16.36
CA MET A 89 -6.51 10.33 -15.18
C MET A 89 -7.53 10.57 -14.07
N ALA A 90 -8.70 11.09 -14.39
CA ALA A 90 -9.73 11.33 -13.39
C ALA A 90 -10.26 10.02 -12.79
N LYS A 91 -10.35 8.94 -13.58
CA LYS A 91 -10.71 7.60 -13.09
C LYS A 91 -9.64 7.03 -12.15
N PHE A 92 -8.39 7.02 -12.58
CA PHE A 92 -7.30 6.35 -11.85
C PHE A 92 -6.62 7.21 -10.78
N SER A 93 -7.08 8.46 -10.56
CA SER A 93 -6.67 9.31 -9.43
C SER A 93 -7.49 9.07 -8.14
N GLN A 94 -8.56 8.27 -8.19
CA GLN A 94 -9.36 7.92 -7.01
C GLN A 94 -8.53 7.15 -5.98
N SER A 95 -8.78 7.35 -4.67
CA SER A 95 -7.97 6.81 -3.58
C SER A 95 -7.66 5.31 -3.68
N ARG A 96 -8.63 4.51 -4.13
CA ARG A 96 -8.46 3.05 -4.33
C ARG A 96 -7.43 2.65 -5.39
N TYR A 97 -7.04 3.57 -6.27
CA TYR A 97 -6.14 3.30 -7.40
C TYR A 97 -4.76 3.98 -7.24
N GLN A 98 -4.60 4.88 -6.27
CA GLN A 98 -3.40 5.69 -6.07
C GLN A 98 -2.13 4.88 -5.74
N ILE A 99 -2.27 3.61 -5.36
CA ILE A 99 -1.12 2.72 -5.15
C ILE A 99 -0.45 2.33 -6.47
N PHE A 100 -1.22 2.20 -7.56
CA PHE A 100 -0.74 1.73 -8.86
C PHE A 100 -0.44 2.88 -9.82
N PHE A 101 -1.15 4.00 -9.70
CA PHE A 101 -1.12 5.08 -10.68
C PHE A 101 -0.67 6.41 -10.09
N VAL A 102 -0.07 7.23 -10.94
CA VAL A 102 0.27 8.62 -10.63
C VAL A 102 -1.00 9.41 -10.34
N MET A 103 -1.05 10.06 -9.18
CA MET A 103 -2.20 10.87 -8.78
C MET A 103 -2.22 12.20 -9.53
N SER A 104 -3.37 12.54 -10.11
CA SER A 104 -3.62 13.89 -10.61
C SER A 104 -4.27 14.75 -9.53
N PHE A 105 -3.76 15.98 -9.37
CA PHE A 105 -4.39 17.01 -8.55
C PHE A 105 -5.53 17.72 -9.28
N GLY A 106 -5.63 17.54 -10.60
CA GLY A 106 -6.60 18.19 -11.47
C GLY A 106 -5.98 18.75 -12.74
N TRP A 107 -6.80 19.39 -13.56
CA TRP A 107 -6.38 19.95 -14.86
C TRP A 107 -6.92 21.36 -15.06
N TYR A 108 -6.25 22.13 -15.90
CA TYR A 108 -6.66 23.48 -16.28
C TYR A 108 -6.24 23.77 -17.73
N ARG A 109 -6.86 24.79 -18.33
CA ARG A 109 -6.69 25.08 -19.75
C ARG A 109 -6.28 26.53 -19.96
N GLY A 110 -5.17 26.72 -20.66
CA GLY A 110 -4.80 28.00 -21.27
C GLY A 110 -5.35 28.13 -22.70
N PRO A 111 -5.05 29.23 -23.41
CA PRO A 111 -5.59 29.50 -24.75
C PRO A 111 -5.35 28.36 -25.75
N GLU A 112 -4.15 27.80 -25.78
CA GLU A 112 -3.71 26.78 -26.74
C GLU A 112 -3.05 25.56 -26.07
N THR A 113 -3.20 25.40 -24.76
CA THR A 113 -2.49 24.35 -24.00
C THR A 113 -3.36 23.80 -22.88
N LEU A 114 -3.42 22.48 -22.80
CA LEU A 114 -3.99 21.75 -21.67
C LEU A 114 -2.89 21.47 -20.65
N TYR A 115 -3.17 21.75 -19.39
CA TYR A 115 -2.26 21.51 -18.28
C TYR A 115 -2.85 20.47 -17.33
N ILE A 116 -2.04 19.51 -16.92
CA ILE A 116 -2.45 18.50 -15.96
C ILE A 116 -1.46 18.48 -14.80
N ALA A 117 -1.94 18.81 -13.61
CA ALA A 117 -1.16 18.80 -12.37
C ALA A 117 -1.18 17.40 -11.75
N MET A 118 -0.01 16.90 -11.36
CA MET A 118 0.16 15.55 -10.84
C MET A 118 1.30 15.44 -9.82
N GLU A 119 1.30 14.34 -9.09
CA GLU A 119 2.36 13.99 -8.13
C GLU A 119 3.73 14.01 -8.81
N TYR A 120 4.73 14.62 -8.15
CA TYR A 120 6.11 14.65 -8.63
C TYR A 120 6.94 13.57 -7.95
N PHE A 121 7.80 12.91 -8.73
CA PHE A 121 8.71 11.88 -8.24
C PHE A 121 10.15 12.30 -8.46
N GLU A 122 10.91 12.47 -7.37
CA GLU A 122 12.30 12.94 -7.41
C GLU A 122 13.25 11.92 -8.06
N LEU A 123 12.96 10.62 -7.92
CA LEU A 123 13.75 9.54 -8.52
C LEU A 123 13.53 9.40 -10.04
N GLY A 124 12.55 10.10 -10.61
CA GLY A 124 12.25 10.07 -12.04
C GLY A 124 11.57 8.77 -12.48
N ASP A 125 11.88 8.36 -13.72
CA ASP A 125 11.27 7.21 -14.39
C ASP A 125 12.25 6.04 -14.59
N LEU A 126 11.70 4.86 -14.87
CA LEU A 126 12.47 3.63 -15.05
C LEU A 126 13.38 3.68 -16.28
N HIS A 127 13.04 4.44 -17.34
CA HIS A 127 13.92 4.61 -18.49
C HIS A 127 15.22 5.34 -18.08
N SER A 128 15.07 6.47 -17.41
CA SER A 128 16.18 7.30 -16.92
C SER A 128 17.02 6.53 -15.90
N TYR A 129 16.37 5.81 -14.98
CA TYR A 129 17.06 4.95 -14.02
C TYR A 129 17.90 3.90 -14.73
N LEU A 130 17.25 3.08 -15.59
CA LEU A 130 17.94 2.02 -16.31
C LEU A 130 19.08 2.61 -17.14
N ALA A 131 18.94 3.77 -17.80
CA ALA A 131 20.04 4.37 -18.57
C ALA A 131 21.34 4.55 -17.76
N SER A 132 21.22 4.80 -16.45
CA SER A 132 22.35 5.05 -15.55
C SER A 132 22.84 3.84 -14.74
N THR A 133 22.14 2.70 -14.82
CA THR A 133 22.46 1.50 -14.01
C THR A 133 22.79 0.27 -14.85
N ALA A 134 23.33 -0.76 -14.19
CA ALA A 134 23.43 -2.10 -14.74
C ALA A 134 22.04 -2.74 -14.93
N ALA A 135 22.00 -3.91 -15.56
CA ALA A 135 20.80 -4.74 -15.58
C ALA A 135 20.38 -5.08 -14.15
N LEU A 136 19.08 -5.07 -13.92
CA LEU A 136 18.54 -5.35 -12.59
C LEU A 136 18.75 -6.83 -12.25
N PRO A 137 19.10 -7.13 -10.98
CA PRO A 137 18.96 -8.49 -10.48
C PRO A 137 17.57 -9.03 -10.76
N GLU A 138 17.46 -10.32 -11.07
CA GLU A 138 16.18 -10.93 -11.44
C GLU A 138 15.11 -10.75 -10.35
N GLN A 139 15.51 -10.72 -9.08
CA GLN A 139 14.61 -10.46 -7.96
C GLN A 139 14.05 -9.02 -7.93
N ASP A 140 14.86 -8.03 -8.29
CA ASP A 140 14.46 -6.61 -8.35
C ASP A 140 13.52 -6.38 -9.53
N ALA A 141 13.84 -6.97 -10.69
CA ALA A 141 12.97 -6.93 -11.85
C ALA A 141 11.60 -7.57 -11.56
N LYS A 142 11.53 -8.66 -10.78
CA LYS A 142 10.26 -9.26 -10.33
C LYS A 142 9.45 -8.30 -9.47
N GLU A 143 10.09 -7.62 -8.54
CA GLU A 143 9.40 -6.71 -7.62
C GLU A 143 8.74 -5.54 -8.35
N ILE A 144 9.43 -4.99 -9.35
CA ILE A 144 8.88 -3.98 -10.25
C ILE A 144 7.79 -4.59 -11.14
N ALA A 145 8.03 -5.78 -11.71
CA ALA A 145 7.10 -6.45 -12.62
C ALA A 145 5.74 -6.75 -11.99
N VAL A 146 5.69 -7.20 -10.72
CA VAL A 146 4.43 -7.42 -9.98
C VAL A 146 3.61 -6.14 -9.91
N GLN A 147 4.23 -5.01 -9.57
CA GLN A 147 3.53 -3.73 -9.44
C GLN A 147 2.97 -3.24 -10.78
N ILE A 148 3.72 -3.40 -11.86
CA ILE A 148 3.23 -3.07 -13.21
C ILE A 148 2.04 -3.97 -13.58
N LEU A 149 2.11 -5.28 -13.31
CA LEU A 149 1.02 -6.21 -13.61
C LEU A 149 -0.23 -5.94 -12.79
N GLU A 150 -0.11 -5.60 -11.50
CA GLU A 150 -1.26 -5.24 -10.67
C GLU A 150 -1.95 -3.97 -11.19
N GLY A 151 -1.16 -2.98 -11.62
CA GLY A 151 -1.69 -1.79 -12.29
C GLY A 151 -2.39 -2.11 -13.61
N LEU A 152 -1.78 -2.92 -14.48
CA LEU A 152 -2.41 -3.36 -15.72
C LEU A 152 -3.68 -4.18 -15.48
N ASN A 153 -3.67 -5.11 -14.53
CA ASN A 153 -4.87 -5.88 -14.14
C ASN A 153 -6.01 -4.94 -13.74
N CYS A 154 -5.69 -3.95 -12.91
CA CYS A 154 -6.65 -2.93 -12.49
C CYS A 154 -7.21 -2.13 -13.68
N MET A 155 -6.38 -1.76 -14.67
CA MET A 155 -6.86 -1.10 -15.88
C MET A 155 -7.77 -2.02 -16.69
N HIS A 156 -7.35 -3.27 -16.90
CA HIS A 156 -8.03 -4.25 -17.75
C HIS A 156 -9.41 -4.62 -17.19
N GLU A 157 -9.51 -4.87 -15.88
CA GLU A 157 -10.78 -5.10 -15.16
C GLU A 157 -11.74 -3.90 -15.25
N ASN A 158 -11.19 -2.71 -15.46
CA ASN A 158 -11.95 -1.46 -15.60
C ASN A 158 -12.26 -1.10 -17.05
N GLU A 159 -11.97 -2.02 -17.98
CA GLU A 159 -12.16 -1.88 -19.43
C GLU A 159 -11.28 -0.81 -20.09
N PHE A 160 -10.13 -0.52 -19.48
CA PHE A 160 -9.09 0.34 -20.03
C PHE A 160 -7.87 -0.47 -20.45
N ALA A 161 -7.26 -0.09 -21.56
CA ALA A 161 -5.92 -0.53 -21.93
C ALA A 161 -4.98 0.67 -21.96
N HIS A 162 -3.72 0.47 -21.55
CA HIS A 162 -2.72 1.53 -21.45
C HIS A 162 -2.26 2.00 -22.85
N ARG A 163 -1.93 1.05 -23.74
CA ARG A 163 -1.57 1.17 -25.17
C ARG A 163 -0.24 1.85 -25.50
N ASP A 164 0.40 2.56 -24.58
CA ASP A 164 1.80 3.06 -24.74
C ASP A 164 2.72 2.66 -23.59
N LEU A 165 2.58 1.44 -23.06
CA LEU A 165 3.35 1.06 -21.89
C LEU A 165 4.85 1.01 -22.28
N LYS A 166 5.68 1.74 -21.53
CA LYS A 166 7.13 1.84 -21.77
C LYS A 166 7.84 2.24 -20.47
N PRO A 167 9.16 2.05 -20.36
CA PRO A 167 9.87 2.35 -19.11
C PRO A 167 9.75 3.81 -18.67
N GLY A 168 9.65 4.77 -19.61
CA GLY A 168 9.45 6.18 -19.28
C GLY A 168 8.09 6.50 -18.63
N ASN A 169 7.14 5.58 -18.68
CA ASN A 169 5.81 5.70 -18.07
C ASN A 169 5.73 4.99 -16.71
N ILE A 170 6.84 4.40 -16.24
CA ILE A 170 6.95 3.75 -14.94
C ILE A 170 7.75 4.68 -14.02
N LEU A 171 7.08 5.39 -13.12
CA LEU A 171 7.71 6.36 -12.22
C LEU A 171 8.18 5.70 -10.93
N LEU A 172 9.37 6.06 -10.46
CA LEU A 172 9.99 5.51 -9.27
C LEU A 172 9.64 6.35 -8.04
N LYS A 173 8.96 5.73 -7.07
CA LYS A 173 8.65 6.34 -5.78
C LYS A 173 9.69 6.01 -4.71
N SER A 174 10.18 4.78 -4.71
CA SER A 174 11.31 4.34 -3.87
C SER A 174 12.10 3.25 -4.58
N GLN A 175 13.34 3.08 -4.17
CA GLN A 175 14.29 2.07 -4.65
C GLN A 175 15.18 1.59 -3.49
N PRO A 176 15.95 0.51 -3.64
CA PRO A 176 16.89 0.04 -2.61
C PRO A 176 17.82 1.17 -2.12
N PRO A 177 18.12 1.25 -0.80
CA PRO A 177 18.00 0.20 0.22
C PRO A 177 16.62 0.07 0.87
N GLU A 178 15.64 0.88 0.48
CA GLU A 178 14.24 0.67 0.90
C GLU A 178 13.66 -0.54 0.13
N ARG A 179 12.58 -0.33 -0.61
CA ARG A 179 11.94 -1.32 -1.47
C ARG A 179 11.64 -0.64 -2.80
N TRP A 180 11.63 -1.41 -3.89
CA TRP A 180 11.10 -0.89 -5.15
C TRP A 180 9.62 -0.52 -4.97
N TRP A 181 9.28 0.73 -5.23
CA TRP A 181 7.88 1.16 -5.38
C TRP A 181 7.78 1.97 -6.66
N VAL A 182 6.97 1.48 -7.60
CA VAL A 182 6.73 2.12 -8.89
C VAL A 182 5.26 2.43 -9.11
N LYS A 183 4.98 3.43 -9.95
CA LYS A 183 3.62 3.77 -10.38
C LYS A 183 3.57 3.92 -11.90
N ILE A 184 2.45 3.52 -12.50
CA ILE A 184 2.16 3.72 -13.92
C ILE A 184 1.63 5.15 -14.12
N GLY A 185 2.19 5.85 -15.10
CA GLY A 185 1.77 7.19 -15.51
C GLY A 185 1.59 7.32 -17.02
N ASP A 186 1.20 8.53 -17.44
CA ASP A 186 1.02 8.92 -18.85
C ASP A 186 0.04 8.05 -19.66
N PHE A 187 -1.26 8.32 -19.46
CA PHE A 187 -2.39 7.64 -20.11
C PHE A 187 -2.76 8.22 -21.49
N GLY A 188 -1.88 9.01 -22.12
CA GLY A 188 -2.21 9.86 -23.27
C GLY A 188 -2.74 9.16 -24.53
N ILE A 189 -2.65 7.83 -24.60
CA ILE A 189 -3.31 7.03 -25.64
C ILE A 189 -4.16 5.87 -25.11
N SER A 190 -4.39 5.83 -23.81
CA SER A 190 -5.29 4.87 -23.17
C SER A 190 -6.72 5.07 -23.68
N LYS A 191 -7.50 3.99 -23.71
CA LYS A 191 -8.85 4.01 -24.27
C LYS A 191 -9.74 2.98 -23.59
N ARG A 192 -11.03 3.31 -23.46
CA ARG A 192 -12.08 2.31 -23.22
C ARG A 192 -12.21 1.37 -24.42
N ILE A 193 -12.48 0.10 -24.16
CA ILE A 193 -12.65 -0.88 -25.24
C ILE A 193 -13.92 -0.60 -26.06
N GLU A 194 -15.02 -0.24 -25.40
CA GLU A 194 -16.34 -0.01 -26.00
C GLU A 194 -16.35 1.09 -27.09
N ASP A 195 -15.39 2.01 -27.06
CA ASP A 195 -15.22 3.07 -28.06
C ASP A 195 -14.76 2.54 -29.45
N SER A 196 -14.71 1.22 -29.66
CA SER A 196 -14.00 0.57 -30.77
C SER A 196 -14.81 -0.55 -31.45
N LEU A 197 -16.00 -0.24 -31.99
CA LEU A 197 -16.67 -1.07 -33.00
C LEU A 197 -16.35 -0.65 -34.45
N GLY A 198 -15.35 0.21 -34.69
CA GLY A 198 -15.07 0.69 -36.04
C GLY A 198 -13.65 1.21 -36.26
N MET A 199 -12.97 0.55 -37.21
CA MET A 199 -11.71 0.89 -37.89
C MET A 199 -10.40 0.83 -37.08
N PRO A 200 -9.33 0.21 -37.64
CA PRO A 200 -7.99 0.23 -37.06
C PRO A 200 -7.42 1.65 -37.17
N SER A 201 -7.64 2.48 -36.14
CA SER A 201 -7.01 3.79 -36.08
C SER A 201 -5.51 3.58 -35.84
N THR A 202 -4.69 3.93 -36.83
CA THR A 202 -3.24 4.26 -36.78
C THR A 202 -2.39 3.52 -35.74
N VAL A 203 -1.39 2.78 -36.22
CA VAL A 203 -0.32 2.14 -35.42
C VAL A 203 0.05 3.01 -34.21
N LYS A 204 -0.29 2.55 -33.01
CA LYS A 204 -0.18 3.27 -31.72
C LYS A 204 0.76 2.51 -30.80
N GLY A 205 1.70 3.22 -30.18
CA GLY A 205 2.72 2.69 -29.27
C GLY A 205 4.13 3.17 -29.60
N THR A 206 5.04 3.09 -28.63
CA THR A 206 6.43 3.49 -28.79
C THR A 206 7.25 2.42 -29.52
N LEU A 207 8.00 2.82 -30.56
CA LEU A 207 8.82 1.92 -31.38
C LEU A 207 9.83 1.13 -30.52
N GLY A 208 9.73 -0.19 -30.55
CA GLY A 208 10.53 -1.13 -29.75
C GLY A 208 9.83 -1.70 -28.52
N PHE A 209 8.64 -1.21 -28.16
CA PHE A 209 7.76 -1.82 -27.14
C PHE A 209 6.42 -2.29 -27.73
N MET A 210 6.27 -2.13 -29.05
CA MET A 210 5.05 -2.40 -29.80
C MET A 210 4.92 -3.89 -30.12
N ALA A 211 3.73 -4.43 -29.91
CA ALA A 211 3.40 -5.82 -30.24
C ALA A 211 3.42 -6.07 -31.77
N PRO A 212 3.78 -7.28 -32.24
CA PRO A 212 3.91 -7.58 -33.66
C PRO A 212 2.62 -7.36 -34.46
N GLU A 213 1.46 -7.66 -33.89
CA GLU A 213 0.15 -7.50 -34.54
C GLU A 213 -0.23 -6.04 -34.84
N LEU A 214 0.40 -5.08 -34.14
CA LEU A 214 0.22 -3.65 -34.41
C LEU A 214 0.92 -3.21 -35.71
N HIS A 215 1.82 -4.03 -36.27
CA HIS A 215 2.47 -3.77 -37.56
C HIS A 215 1.65 -4.25 -38.78
N ASP A 216 0.74 -5.21 -38.60
CA ASP A 216 0.01 -5.88 -39.70
C ASP A 216 -1.42 -5.34 -39.93
N SER A 217 -1.81 -4.24 -39.27
CA SER A 217 -3.14 -3.60 -39.41
C SER A 217 -4.35 -4.51 -39.10
N ALA A 218 -4.12 -5.61 -38.37
CA ALA A 218 -5.16 -6.55 -37.92
C ALA A 218 -5.98 -5.98 -36.75
N PRO A 219 -7.16 -6.55 -36.42
CA PRO A 219 -7.85 -6.25 -35.16
C PRO A 219 -6.94 -6.61 -33.98
N VAL A 220 -6.66 -5.62 -33.12
CA VAL A 220 -5.71 -5.78 -32.02
C VAL A 220 -6.49 -5.96 -30.72
N ASP A 221 -6.19 -7.04 -29.99
CA ASP A 221 -6.54 -7.13 -28.58
C ASP A 221 -5.64 -6.16 -27.79
N PRO A 222 -6.18 -5.04 -27.28
CA PRO A 222 -5.37 -4.01 -26.64
C PRO A 222 -4.79 -4.47 -25.30
N TYR A 223 -5.35 -5.50 -24.66
CA TYR A 223 -4.81 -6.08 -23.43
C TYR A 223 -3.60 -6.96 -23.72
N ALA A 224 -3.68 -7.78 -24.77
CA ALA A 224 -2.55 -8.57 -25.24
C ALA A 224 -1.39 -7.68 -25.71
N ALA A 225 -1.68 -6.51 -26.29
CA ALA A 225 -0.67 -5.52 -26.65
C ALA A 225 0.03 -4.92 -25.42
N ASP A 226 -0.70 -4.57 -24.35
CA ASP A 226 -0.11 -4.12 -23.09
C ASP A 226 0.81 -5.20 -22.49
N MET A 227 0.40 -6.48 -22.55
CA MET A 227 1.20 -7.60 -22.05
C MET A 227 2.50 -7.79 -22.84
N TRP A 228 2.50 -7.55 -24.15
CA TRP A 228 3.72 -7.54 -24.94
C TRP A 228 4.66 -6.41 -24.50
N SER A 229 4.14 -5.18 -24.37
CA SER A 229 4.93 -4.04 -23.91
C SER A 229 5.51 -4.27 -22.52
N PHE A 230 4.74 -4.90 -21.61
CA PHE A 230 5.21 -5.35 -20.31
C PHE A 230 6.35 -6.38 -20.42
N GLY A 231 6.24 -7.35 -21.33
CA GLY A 231 7.29 -8.31 -21.64
C GLY A 231 8.59 -7.65 -22.09
N GLU A 232 8.52 -6.68 -23.01
CA GLU A 232 9.67 -5.89 -23.46
C GLU A 232 10.31 -5.08 -22.32
N ILE A 233 9.52 -4.46 -21.44
CA ILE A 233 10.03 -3.75 -20.25
C ILE A 233 10.76 -4.73 -19.32
N THR A 234 10.16 -5.90 -19.07
CA THR A 234 10.74 -6.94 -18.21
C THR A 234 12.05 -7.47 -18.77
N PHE A 235 12.09 -7.77 -20.07
CA PHE A 235 13.31 -8.18 -20.76
C PHE A 235 14.39 -7.10 -20.68
N LEU A 236 14.02 -5.82 -20.88
CA LEU A 236 14.94 -4.70 -20.77
C LEU A 236 15.51 -4.53 -19.35
N MET A 237 14.69 -4.69 -18.31
CA MET A 237 15.16 -4.67 -16.91
C MET A 237 16.22 -5.74 -16.67
N LEU A 238 16.00 -6.95 -17.17
CA LEU A 238 16.84 -8.12 -16.92
C LEU A 238 18.13 -8.14 -17.76
N THR A 239 18.12 -7.56 -18.96
CA THR A 239 19.20 -7.73 -19.94
C THR A 239 19.84 -6.43 -20.41
N LYS A 240 19.19 -5.29 -20.14
CA LYS A 240 19.56 -3.97 -20.69
C LYS A 240 19.56 -3.89 -22.22
N GLN A 241 18.91 -4.84 -22.88
CA GLN A 241 18.81 -4.93 -24.33
C GLN A 241 17.35 -4.87 -24.76
N LYS A 242 17.09 -4.43 -25.99
CA LYS A 242 15.77 -4.64 -26.62
C LYS A 242 15.69 -6.06 -27.14
N THR A 243 14.51 -6.67 -27.05
CA THR A 243 14.32 -8.05 -27.51
C THR A 243 14.63 -8.20 -29.00
N PHE A 244 14.18 -7.24 -29.81
CA PHE A 244 14.45 -7.21 -31.25
C PHE A 244 15.11 -5.89 -31.65
N GLN A 245 16.27 -6.00 -32.29
CA GLN A 245 17.06 -4.83 -32.74
C GLN A 245 16.42 -4.10 -33.93
N ASN A 246 15.54 -4.77 -34.68
CA ASN A 246 14.82 -4.19 -35.81
C ASN A 246 13.50 -4.94 -36.07
N THR A 247 12.60 -4.29 -36.80
CA THR A 247 11.27 -4.83 -37.13
C THR A 247 11.34 -6.12 -37.95
N THR A 248 12.39 -6.33 -38.75
CA THR A 248 12.57 -7.56 -39.52
C THR A 248 12.72 -8.80 -38.62
N LEU A 249 13.48 -8.69 -37.52
CA LEU A 249 13.61 -9.78 -36.55
C LEU A 249 12.32 -10.03 -35.77
N LEU A 250 11.59 -8.97 -35.41
CA LEU A 250 10.27 -9.06 -34.79
C LEU A 250 9.27 -9.80 -35.70
N ILE A 251 9.19 -9.43 -36.98
CA ILE A 251 8.31 -10.08 -37.96
C ILE A 251 8.69 -11.55 -38.15
N ARG A 252 9.99 -11.87 -38.24
CA ARG A 252 10.46 -13.27 -38.35
C ARG A 252 10.08 -14.10 -37.12
N TYR A 253 10.25 -13.54 -35.92
CA TYR A 253 9.80 -14.16 -34.69
C TYR A 253 8.28 -14.37 -34.71
N GLY A 254 7.52 -13.39 -35.20
CA GLY A 254 6.08 -13.50 -35.36
C GLY A 254 5.63 -14.65 -36.26
N GLN A 255 6.40 -14.95 -37.31
CA GLN A 255 6.08 -15.99 -38.29
C GLN A 255 6.42 -17.41 -37.81
N ASN A 256 7.59 -17.60 -37.18
CA ASN A 256 8.14 -18.94 -36.92
C ASN A 256 8.71 -19.13 -35.50
N LEU A 257 8.41 -18.24 -34.55
CA LEU A 257 8.94 -18.24 -33.17
C LEU A 257 10.49 -18.20 -33.09
N HIS A 258 11.16 -17.75 -34.15
CA HIS A 258 12.62 -17.71 -34.21
C HIS A 258 13.14 -16.56 -35.08
N PRO A 259 14.24 -15.86 -34.69
CA PRO A 259 15.02 -16.05 -33.45
C PRO A 259 14.49 -15.19 -32.29
N PHE A 260 14.36 -15.78 -31.10
CA PHE A 260 14.23 -15.03 -29.84
C PHE A 260 15.63 -14.91 -29.19
N PRO A 261 15.99 -13.78 -28.56
CA PRO A 261 17.34 -13.54 -28.02
C PRO A 261 17.60 -14.28 -26.68
N TRP A 262 17.47 -15.61 -26.66
CA TRP A 262 17.68 -16.44 -25.46
C TRP A 262 19.05 -16.23 -24.81
N SER A 263 20.08 -16.05 -25.64
CA SER A 263 21.45 -15.83 -25.18
C SER A 263 21.60 -14.59 -24.30
N ALA A 264 20.78 -13.55 -24.48
CA ALA A 264 20.80 -12.38 -23.61
C ALA A 264 20.32 -12.73 -22.18
N LEU A 265 19.28 -13.56 -22.06
CA LEU A 265 18.80 -14.05 -20.76
C LEU A 265 19.79 -15.04 -20.14
N ASP A 266 20.44 -15.89 -20.96
CA ASP A 266 21.50 -16.79 -20.50
C ASP A 266 22.70 -16.03 -19.93
N ASN A 267 23.17 -14.99 -20.64
CA ASN A 267 24.32 -14.18 -20.22
C ASN A 267 24.08 -13.44 -18.89
N HIS A 268 22.82 -13.17 -18.54
CA HIS A 268 22.42 -12.54 -17.30
C HIS A 268 21.99 -13.54 -16.21
N ASN A 269 22.22 -14.84 -16.42
CA ASN A 269 21.87 -15.92 -15.49
C ASN A 269 20.39 -15.94 -15.09
N ILE A 270 19.49 -15.56 -16.00
CA ILE A 270 18.06 -15.57 -15.71
C ILE A 270 17.58 -17.01 -15.55
N SER A 271 16.79 -17.26 -14.50
CA SER A 271 16.26 -18.57 -14.19
C SER A 271 15.42 -19.16 -15.33
N SER A 272 15.29 -20.49 -15.37
CA SER A 272 14.42 -21.18 -16.33
C SER A 272 12.97 -20.68 -16.25
N TRP A 273 12.50 -20.40 -15.04
CA TRP A 273 11.18 -19.84 -14.76
C TRP A 273 11.02 -18.43 -15.33
N GLY A 274 12.07 -17.60 -15.26
CA GLY A 274 12.06 -16.26 -15.86
C GLY A 274 12.02 -16.28 -17.37
N LYS A 275 12.77 -17.21 -17.98
CA LYS A 275 12.73 -17.45 -19.44
C LYS A 275 11.35 -17.93 -19.88
N ASP A 276 10.77 -18.88 -19.15
CA ASP A 276 9.42 -19.40 -19.38
C ASP A 276 8.36 -18.30 -19.27
N PHE A 277 8.43 -17.47 -18.22
CA PHE A 277 7.54 -16.33 -18.06
C PHE A 277 7.62 -15.35 -19.22
N ILE A 278 8.83 -14.93 -19.59
CA ILE A 278 9.05 -14.00 -20.71
C ILE A 278 8.52 -14.60 -22.02
N SER A 279 8.75 -15.90 -22.28
CA SER A 279 8.21 -16.56 -23.46
C SER A 279 6.69 -16.51 -23.49
N SER A 280 6.04 -16.68 -22.33
CA SER A 280 4.59 -16.80 -22.20
C SER A 280 3.88 -15.45 -22.35
N VAL A 281 4.51 -14.35 -21.91
CA VAL A 281 3.97 -12.98 -22.12
C VAL A 281 4.30 -12.42 -23.51
N MET A 282 5.36 -12.91 -24.16
CA MET A 282 5.81 -12.44 -25.49
C MET A 282 5.50 -13.42 -26.64
N LEU A 283 4.44 -14.24 -26.53
CA LEU A 283 4.01 -15.08 -27.66
C LEU A 283 3.49 -14.21 -28.81
N PRO A 284 3.83 -14.46 -30.08
CA PRO A 284 3.32 -13.66 -31.20
C PRO A 284 1.81 -13.65 -31.33
N ALA A 285 1.16 -14.80 -31.10
CA ALA A 285 -0.29 -14.96 -31.13
C ALA A 285 -0.93 -14.27 -29.91
N PRO A 286 -1.67 -13.16 -30.08
CA PRO A 286 -2.21 -12.38 -28.97
C PRO A 286 -3.09 -13.21 -28.02
N GLU A 287 -3.92 -14.10 -28.58
CA GLU A 287 -4.85 -14.96 -27.85
C GLU A 287 -4.17 -16.06 -27.02
N LYS A 288 -2.86 -16.27 -27.21
CA LYS A 288 -2.08 -17.25 -26.45
C LYS A 288 -1.22 -16.60 -25.37
N ARG A 289 -1.06 -15.27 -25.38
CA ARG A 289 -0.31 -14.56 -24.34
C ARG A 289 -1.04 -14.71 -23.02
N LEU A 290 -0.27 -14.76 -21.93
CA LEU A 290 -0.85 -14.67 -20.60
C LEU A 290 -1.63 -13.36 -20.45
N THR A 291 -2.82 -13.46 -19.88
CA THR A 291 -3.51 -12.30 -19.31
C THR A 291 -2.77 -11.78 -18.09
N THR A 292 -3.09 -10.57 -17.62
CA THR A 292 -2.54 -10.01 -16.38
C THR A 292 -2.81 -10.91 -15.17
N VAL A 293 -4.00 -11.51 -15.08
CA VAL A 293 -4.38 -12.46 -14.01
C VAL A 293 -3.53 -13.74 -14.05
N GLU A 294 -3.31 -14.30 -15.24
CA GLU A 294 -2.48 -15.51 -15.40
C GLU A 294 -1.00 -15.21 -15.15
N ALA A 295 -0.52 -14.07 -15.64
CA ALA A 295 0.84 -13.60 -15.39
C ALA A 295 1.12 -13.40 -13.90
N LEU A 296 0.19 -12.80 -13.14
CA LEU A 296 0.29 -12.64 -11.68
C LEU A 296 0.30 -13.97 -10.91
N ARG A 297 -0.24 -15.04 -11.50
CA ARG A 297 -0.23 -16.40 -10.95
C ARG A 297 0.96 -17.23 -11.43
N HIS A 298 1.75 -16.70 -12.36
CA HIS A 298 2.85 -17.43 -12.94
C HIS A 298 3.93 -17.72 -11.91
N ASP A 299 4.49 -18.92 -11.97
CA ASP A 299 5.36 -19.41 -10.91
C ASP A 299 6.63 -18.58 -10.75
N TRP A 300 7.12 -17.96 -11.82
CA TRP A 300 8.23 -17.00 -11.77
C TRP A 300 8.01 -15.89 -10.74
N LEU A 301 6.80 -15.34 -10.63
CA LEU A 301 6.47 -14.30 -9.65
C LEU A 301 6.19 -14.88 -8.26
N SER A 302 5.75 -16.14 -8.17
CA SER A 302 5.46 -16.83 -6.91
C SER A 302 6.70 -17.38 -6.19
N GLN A 303 7.80 -17.62 -6.93
CA GLN A 303 9.01 -18.23 -6.40
C GLN A 303 10.09 -17.20 -6.05
N ARG A 304 10.66 -17.33 -4.84
CA ARG A 304 11.98 -16.76 -4.53
C ARG A 304 13.03 -17.56 -5.30
N ILE A 305 13.82 -16.89 -6.14
CA ILE A 305 14.99 -17.49 -6.79
C ILE A 305 15.93 -17.95 -5.69
N HIS A 306 16.18 -19.25 -5.62
CA HIS A 306 17.36 -19.75 -4.93
C HIS A 306 18.56 -19.24 -5.71
N VAL A 307 19.44 -18.49 -5.05
CA VAL A 307 20.82 -18.36 -5.53
C VAL A 307 21.37 -19.78 -5.48
N ASP A 308 21.51 -20.41 -6.65
CA ASP A 308 22.10 -21.73 -6.77
C ASP A 308 23.48 -21.69 -6.09
N SER A 309 23.64 -22.49 -5.04
CA SER A 309 24.90 -22.65 -4.29
C SER A 309 25.95 -23.43 -5.08
N ASN A 310 25.97 -23.29 -6.41
CA ASN A 310 26.82 -24.02 -7.33
C ASN A 310 27.72 -23.11 -8.18
N SER A 311 28.06 -21.93 -7.69
CA SER A 311 29.25 -21.22 -8.15
C SER A 311 30.41 -21.50 -7.19
N ARG A 312 31.53 -21.94 -7.76
CA ARG A 312 32.79 -22.36 -7.10
C ARG A 312 33.47 -21.30 -6.21
N GLY A 313 32.78 -20.24 -5.81
CA GLY A 313 33.28 -19.17 -4.95
C GLY A 313 33.14 -19.43 -3.44
N LEU A 314 32.23 -20.32 -3.01
CA LEU A 314 31.96 -20.56 -1.58
C LEU A 314 32.81 -21.66 -0.93
N GLU A 315 33.44 -22.56 -1.70
CA GLU A 315 34.42 -23.52 -1.15
C GLU A 315 35.73 -22.84 -0.75
N ALA A 316 36.12 -21.76 -1.45
CA ALA A 316 37.27 -20.95 -1.08
C ALA A 316 37.06 -20.21 0.26
N VAL A 317 35.82 -19.83 0.56
CA VAL A 317 35.45 -19.15 1.82
C VAL A 317 35.29 -20.16 2.96
N ARG A 318 34.75 -21.36 2.69
CA ARG A 318 34.63 -22.42 3.72
C ARG A 318 35.97 -23.00 4.16
N SER A 319 36.96 -23.14 3.26
CA SER A 319 38.29 -23.62 3.68
C SER A 319 39.07 -22.62 4.53
N ILE A 320 38.71 -21.33 4.47
CA ILE A 320 39.29 -20.26 5.30
C ILE A 320 38.64 -20.25 6.70
N ILE A 321 37.34 -20.56 6.81
CA ILE A 321 36.61 -20.57 8.08
C ILE A 321 36.91 -21.83 8.91
N ASP A 322 37.17 -22.97 8.30
CA ASP A 322 37.33 -24.25 9.02
C ASP A 322 38.76 -24.53 9.54
N GLY A 323 39.65 -23.53 9.56
CA GLY A 323 40.83 -23.54 10.43
C GLY A 323 41.78 -24.74 10.26
N LYS A 324 41.95 -25.27 9.05
CA LYS A 324 42.87 -26.38 8.76
C LYS A 324 43.71 -26.14 7.51
N SER A 325 44.72 -25.28 7.59
CA SER A 325 46.07 -25.60 7.10
C SER A 325 47.07 -24.52 7.48
N SER A 326 48.15 -24.94 8.11
CA SER A 326 49.32 -24.17 8.50
C SER A 326 50.20 -23.82 7.30
N THR A 327 50.20 -22.57 6.84
CA THR A 327 51.37 -21.90 6.22
C THR A 327 51.19 -20.37 6.30
N PRO A 328 52.18 -19.60 6.79
CA PRO A 328 52.05 -18.15 6.96
C PRO A 328 52.54 -17.39 5.72
N SER A 329 51.63 -16.85 4.90
CA SER A 329 51.95 -15.74 3.98
C SER A 329 50.75 -14.93 3.46
N ALA A 330 49.60 -14.95 4.13
CA ALA A 330 48.40 -14.24 3.66
C ALA A 330 47.62 -13.53 4.79
N LEU A 331 48.34 -12.97 5.77
CA LEU A 331 47.75 -12.23 6.88
C LEU A 331 48.21 -10.76 6.97
N ASP A 332 48.81 -10.22 5.91
CA ASP A 332 49.30 -8.82 5.84
C ASP A 332 48.56 -7.97 4.80
N SER A 333 47.38 -8.39 4.30
CA SER A 333 46.65 -7.62 3.27
C SER A 333 45.17 -7.36 3.56
N LEU A 334 44.70 -7.51 4.80
CA LEU A 334 43.28 -7.29 5.14
C LEU A 334 43.07 -6.57 6.49
N THR A 335 43.92 -5.59 6.80
CA THR A 335 43.75 -4.73 7.99
C THR A 335 43.55 -3.24 7.71
N ASP A 336 43.35 -2.82 6.46
CA ASP A 336 43.26 -1.38 6.12
C ASP A 336 41.91 -0.87 5.57
N GLU A 337 40.84 -1.68 5.49
CA GLU A 337 39.59 -1.23 4.85
C GLU A 337 38.37 -1.00 5.76
N PHE A 338 38.54 -1.04 7.09
CA PHE A 338 37.41 -0.79 8.03
C PHE A 338 37.72 0.20 9.16
N ALA A 339 38.67 1.12 8.96
CA ALA A 339 38.91 2.20 9.90
C ALA A 339 38.70 3.58 9.26
N THR A 340 37.71 4.30 9.79
CA THR A 340 37.52 5.76 9.79
C THR A 340 36.59 6.39 8.75
N TRP A 341 35.37 6.58 9.24
CA TRP A 341 34.42 7.62 8.86
C TRP A 341 34.89 9.00 9.35
N SER A 342 34.54 10.05 8.59
CA SER A 342 34.18 11.42 9.02
C SER A 342 35.18 12.60 8.90
N THR A 343 34.71 13.59 8.14
CA THR A 343 34.91 15.06 8.18
C THR A 343 36.30 15.68 7.93
N LYS A 344 36.42 16.42 6.81
CA LYS A 344 36.77 17.85 6.83
C LYS A 344 36.57 18.55 5.48
N VAL A 345 35.81 19.65 5.55
CA VAL A 345 35.82 20.79 4.64
C VAL A 345 37.23 21.36 4.53
N THR A 346 37.69 21.71 3.32
CA THR A 346 38.41 22.99 3.07
C THR A 346 38.52 23.33 1.58
N SER A 347 38.18 24.58 1.31
CA SER A 347 38.50 25.44 0.18
C SER A 347 39.90 25.29 -0.42
N THR A 348 40.03 25.49 -1.74
CA THR A 348 41.09 26.34 -2.32
C THR A 348 40.72 26.84 -3.72
N SER A 349 40.87 28.16 -3.87
CA SER A 349 40.75 28.97 -5.09
C SER A 349 41.76 28.57 -6.19
N PRO A 350 41.47 28.79 -7.48
CA PRO A 350 42.49 28.74 -8.52
C PRO A 350 43.17 30.10 -8.71
N GLN A 351 44.50 30.11 -8.78
CA GLN A 351 45.29 31.25 -9.20
C GLN A 351 45.56 31.24 -10.71
N VAL A 352 45.59 32.46 -11.22
CA VAL A 352 45.78 32.95 -12.59
C VAL A 352 47.19 32.69 -13.14
N PRO A 353 47.36 32.50 -14.45
CA PRO A 353 48.62 32.76 -15.14
C PRO A 353 48.61 34.14 -15.82
N SER A 354 49.70 34.88 -15.65
CA SER A 354 49.98 36.20 -16.24
C SER A 354 50.55 36.12 -17.66
N ILE A 355 50.24 37.13 -18.48
CA ILE A 355 50.93 37.79 -19.64
C ILE A 355 49.79 38.34 -20.50
N GLY A 356 49.68 39.59 -20.99
CA GLY A 356 50.46 40.82 -20.96
C GLY A 356 49.76 41.83 -21.89
N ASP A 357 49.81 43.11 -21.54
CA ASP A 357 49.63 44.35 -22.34
C ASP A 357 48.41 44.59 -23.25
N SER A 358 47.60 45.62 -22.90
CA SER A 358 47.62 46.97 -23.52
C SER A 358 46.25 47.67 -23.59
N ASN A 359 46.24 48.88 -23.02
CA ASN A 359 45.58 50.14 -23.43
C ASN A 359 44.07 50.28 -23.75
N ALA A 360 43.52 51.29 -23.05
CA ALA A 360 42.69 52.42 -23.53
C ALA A 360 41.16 52.37 -23.35
N ASP A 361 40.69 53.40 -22.63
CA ASP A 361 39.57 54.31 -22.94
C ASP A 361 38.15 53.71 -23.11
N THR A 362 37.04 54.29 -22.66
CA THR A 362 36.67 55.61 -22.12
C THR A 362 35.20 55.57 -21.68
N ARG A 363 34.83 56.53 -20.80
CA ARG A 363 33.54 57.26 -20.74
C ARG A 363 32.26 56.51 -20.31
N VAL A 364 31.69 56.84 -19.14
CA VAL A 364 30.82 58.01 -18.81
C VAL A 364 29.39 57.83 -19.36
N GLN A 365 28.39 57.69 -18.48
CA GLN A 365 27.42 58.76 -18.10
C GLN A 365 26.25 58.18 -17.25
N GLY A 366 25.93 58.82 -16.12
CA GLY A 366 24.60 58.76 -15.47
C GLY A 366 23.55 59.53 -16.28
N PRO A 367 22.29 59.71 -15.82
CA PRO A 367 21.93 60.49 -14.61
C PRO A 367 20.90 59.77 -13.67
N HIS A 368 20.85 60.01 -12.35
CA HIS A 368 20.10 61.07 -11.59
C HIS A 368 18.57 61.04 -11.83
N PHE A 369 17.64 61.15 -10.85
CA PHE A 369 17.56 62.01 -9.65
C PHE A 369 16.52 61.52 -8.60
N ASP A 370 16.76 61.95 -7.34
CA ASP A 370 15.88 62.41 -6.23
C ASP A 370 14.78 61.53 -5.60
N CYS A 371 14.70 61.26 -4.28
CA CYS A 371 14.82 62.02 -2.99
C CYS A 371 13.46 62.55 -2.48
N GLU A 372 12.95 62.04 -1.35
CA GLU A 372 12.68 62.78 -0.08
C GLU A 372 11.84 61.92 0.92
N ILE A 373 12.31 61.61 2.15
CA ILE A 373 12.06 62.26 3.49
C ILE A 373 10.54 62.23 3.87
N GLU A 374 10.03 61.59 4.94
CA GLU A 374 10.12 62.00 6.36
C GLU A 374 9.72 60.91 7.40
N ARG A 375 10.28 61.13 8.60
CA ARG A 375 10.17 60.42 9.87
C ARG A 375 8.90 60.81 10.63
N HIS A 376 8.45 59.96 11.56
CA HIS A 376 8.20 60.27 12.99
C HIS A 376 7.80 58.96 13.71
N ALA A 377 8.67 58.35 14.52
CA ALA A 377 8.96 58.65 15.94
C ALA A 377 7.95 58.06 16.95
N SER A 378 8.43 56.98 17.60
CA SER A 378 8.21 56.34 18.92
C SER A 378 7.87 57.32 20.09
N PRO A 379 7.67 56.95 21.41
CA PRO A 379 8.30 55.81 22.14
C PRO A 379 7.61 55.20 23.41
N GLY A 380 8.23 54.11 23.91
CA GLY A 380 8.44 53.82 25.35
C GLY A 380 7.45 52.84 26.01
N ASN A 381 7.81 51.93 26.92
CA ASN A 381 9.10 51.53 27.49
C ASN A 381 8.94 50.14 28.17
N ALA A 382 9.87 49.23 27.88
CA ALA A 382 10.62 48.33 28.77
C ALA A 382 10.00 47.77 30.08
N HIS A 383 10.04 46.44 30.26
CA HIS A 383 10.98 45.81 31.22
C HIS A 383 11.16 44.30 31.00
N ARG A 384 12.42 43.87 31.17
CA ARG A 384 12.97 42.52 31.05
C ARG A 384 12.47 41.56 32.14
N SER A 385 12.31 40.29 31.77
CA SER A 385 12.76 39.16 32.59
C SER A 385 13.11 38.00 31.66
N GLY A 386 14.40 37.69 31.56
CA GLY A 386 14.91 36.58 30.79
C GLY A 386 14.62 35.25 31.47
N PHE A 387 14.15 34.28 30.68
CA PHE A 387 14.46 32.89 30.89
C PHE A 387 15.24 32.40 29.67
N LEU A 388 16.47 31.95 29.95
CA LEU A 388 17.36 31.28 29.03
C LEU A 388 16.66 29.95 28.63
N LEU A 389 16.14 29.87 27.40
CA LEU A 389 15.91 28.58 26.76
C LEU A 389 17.17 28.27 25.96
N VAL A 390 17.94 27.32 26.49
CA VAL A 390 19.03 26.64 25.80
C VAL A 390 18.48 26.12 24.47
N PRO A 391 19.14 26.33 23.32
CA PRO A 391 18.73 25.66 22.09
C PRO A 391 19.05 24.17 22.27
N ASN A 392 18.04 23.35 22.52
CA ASN A 392 18.19 21.91 22.27
C ASN A 392 18.49 21.75 20.78
N THR A 393 19.57 21.05 20.52
CA THR A 393 20.19 20.83 19.22
C THR A 393 19.27 20.10 18.26
N ILE A 394 19.47 20.35 16.96
CA ILE A 394 18.80 19.75 15.79
C ILE A 394 18.78 18.21 15.82
N GLU A 395 19.60 17.55 16.64
CA GLU A 395 19.57 16.10 16.86
C GLU A 395 18.30 15.58 17.56
N GLU A 396 17.64 16.37 18.43
CA GLU A 396 16.41 15.93 19.10
C GLU A 396 15.16 16.07 18.22
N ILE A 397 15.17 17.00 17.25
CA ILE A 397 14.08 17.15 16.27
C ILE A 397 14.31 16.24 15.05
N GLY A 398 15.57 15.96 14.69
CA GLY A 398 15.92 14.93 13.70
C GLY A 398 15.38 13.55 14.10
N LYS A 399 15.40 13.22 15.39
CA LYS A 399 14.79 11.99 15.93
C LYS A 399 13.27 11.92 15.84
N GLN A 400 12.55 13.05 15.73
CA GLN A 400 11.08 13.04 15.64
C GLN A 400 10.53 12.88 14.20
N ILE A 401 11.39 12.91 13.18
CA ILE A 401 10.99 12.71 11.77
C ILE A 401 11.46 11.35 11.22
N GLU A 402 12.42 10.68 11.87
CA GLU A 402 12.86 9.32 11.50
C GLU A 402 11.89 8.19 11.92
N ASP A 403 10.95 8.41 12.83
CA ASP A 403 10.20 7.30 13.47
C ASP A 403 8.87 6.87 12.79
N LYS A 404 8.42 7.47 11.69
CA LYS A 404 7.07 7.17 11.15
C LYS A 404 6.94 5.91 10.29
N ARG A 405 8.01 5.14 10.04
CA ARG A 405 7.97 3.88 9.25
C ARG A 405 8.61 2.66 9.92
N ASP A 406 9.16 2.79 11.12
CA ASP A 406 9.98 1.73 11.75
C ASP A 406 9.21 0.70 12.58
N TYR A 407 7.88 0.79 12.64
CA TYR A 407 7.09 -0.13 13.47
C TYR A 407 6.76 -1.46 12.78
N VAL A 408 6.87 -1.57 11.46
CA VAL A 408 6.55 -2.81 10.74
C VAL A 408 7.68 -3.82 10.93
N MET A 409 7.46 -4.81 11.79
CA MET A 409 8.42 -5.90 12.02
C MET A 409 8.42 -6.94 10.91
N GLY A 410 7.32 -7.06 10.16
CA GLY A 410 7.22 -8.00 9.05
C GLY A 410 5.86 -8.00 8.39
N GLU A 411 5.81 -8.53 7.17
CA GLU A 411 4.60 -8.67 6.36
C GLU A 411 4.43 -10.13 5.96
N LEU A 412 3.28 -10.71 6.30
CA LEU A 412 2.91 -12.07 5.93
C LEU A 412 2.02 -12.01 4.70
N VAL A 413 2.60 -12.41 3.57
CA VAL A 413 1.93 -12.41 2.26
C VAL A 413 1.64 -13.85 1.87
N GLY A 414 0.44 -14.08 1.34
CA GLY A 414 0.14 -15.34 0.67
C GLY A 414 -1.33 -15.66 0.47
N HIS A 415 -2.26 -15.02 1.19
CA HIS A 415 -3.68 -15.27 0.90
C HIS A 415 -4.02 -14.78 -0.52
N PRO A 416 -4.78 -15.57 -1.31
CA PRO A 416 -5.19 -15.18 -2.66
C PRO A 416 -6.28 -14.10 -2.67
N SER A 417 -6.83 -13.77 -1.49
CA SER A 417 -7.93 -12.82 -1.30
C SER A 417 -7.72 -12.07 0.02
N SER A 418 -8.52 -11.02 0.23
CA SER A 418 -8.45 -10.13 1.38
C SER A 418 -8.44 -10.89 2.71
N VAL A 419 -7.59 -10.45 3.64
CA VAL A 419 -7.54 -11.00 4.99
C VAL A 419 -8.66 -10.37 5.80
N SER A 420 -9.39 -11.21 6.51
CA SER A 420 -10.59 -10.82 7.24
C SER A 420 -10.56 -11.19 8.72
N ALA A 421 -9.70 -12.11 9.12
CA ALA A 421 -9.49 -12.47 10.51
C ALA A 421 -8.00 -12.72 10.75
N VAL A 422 -7.50 -12.34 11.92
CA VAL A 422 -6.15 -12.65 12.38
C VAL A 422 -6.18 -12.88 13.89
N VAL A 423 -5.51 -13.93 14.37
CA VAL A 423 -5.39 -14.26 15.80
C VAL A 423 -4.04 -14.91 16.10
N PHE A 424 -3.48 -14.65 17.28
CA PHE A 424 -2.34 -15.40 17.80
C PHE A 424 -2.78 -16.67 18.54
N SER A 425 -1.94 -17.70 18.51
CA SER A 425 -2.05 -18.82 19.44
C SER A 425 -1.75 -18.36 20.87
N PRO A 426 -2.28 -19.05 21.91
CA PRO A 426 -2.07 -18.66 23.30
C PRO A 426 -0.59 -18.62 23.74
N ASP A 427 0.27 -19.40 23.07
CA ASP A 427 1.71 -19.42 23.31
C ASP A 427 2.49 -18.40 22.46
N GLY A 428 1.80 -17.64 21.59
CA GLY A 428 2.36 -16.61 20.72
C GLY A 428 3.18 -17.14 19.55
N LYS A 429 3.31 -18.45 19.37
CA LYS A 429 4.19 -19.05 18.35
C LYS A 429 3.56 -19.18 16.98
N VAL A 430 2.24 -19.14 16.91
CA VAL A 430 1.48 -19.30 15.66
C VAL A 430 0.54 -18.13 15.48
N ILE A 431 0.49 -17.59 14.27
CA ILE A 431 -0.58 -16.68 13.84
C ILE A 431 -1.53 -17.50 12.98
N ALA A 432 -2.83 -17.36 13.17
CA ALA A 432 -3.83 -17.87 12.22
C ALA A 432 -4.49 -16.68 11.51
N SER A 433 -4.66 -16.78 10.19
CA SER A 433 -5.41 -15.81 9.42
C SER A 433 -6.44 -16.46 8.51
N GLY A 434 -7.58 -15.78 8.39
CA GLY A 434 -8.71 -16.17 7.55
C GLY A 434 -8.88 -15.17 6.42
N SER A 435 -9.37 -15.64 5.27
CA SER A 435 -9.59 -14.79 4.10
C SER A 435 -11.02 -14.85 3.57
N LEU A 436 -11.37 -13.85 2.76
CA LEU A 436 -12.62 -13.83 2.00
C LEU A 436 -12.74 -15.03 1.04
N GLY A 437 -11.62 -15.60 0.60
CA GLY A 437 -11.56 -16.79 -0.25
C GLY A 437 -11.84 -18.11 0.48
N GLY A 438 -12.19 -18.08 1.77
CA GLY A 438 -12.52 -19.28 2.55
C GLY A 438 -11.33 -20.07 3.10
N THR A 439 -10.12 -19.58 2.86
CA THR A 439 -8.89 -20.24 3.33
C THR A 439 -8.53 -19.78 4.75
N VAL A 440 -8.04 -20.72 5.55
CA VAL A 440 -7.43 -20.46 6.87
C VAL A 440 -5.98 -20.90 6.81
N ARG A 441 -5.06 -20.01 7.18
CA ARG A 441 -3.62 -20.25 7.15
C ARG A 441 -3.00 -20.06 8.53
N LEU A 442 -2.02 -20.91 8.83
CA LEU A 442 -1.21 -20.85 10.03
C LEU A 442 0.21 -20.44 9.68
N TRP A 443 0.73 -19.44 10.37
CA TRP A 443 2.04 -18.85 10.17
C TRP A 443 2.87 -19.07 11.43
N ASP A 444 4.14 -19.41 11.28
CA ASP A 444 5.08 -19.41 12.40
C ASP A 444 5.40 -17.96 12.80
N ALA A 445 4.91 -17.52 13.95
CA ALA A 445 5.14 -16.16 14.45
C ALA A 445 6.62 -15.92 14.80
N THR A 446 7.34 -16.96 15.23
CA THR A 446 8.75 -16.86 15.65
C THR A 446 9.71 -16.77 14.46
N ALA A 447 9.28 -17.26 13.30
CA ALA A 447 10.06 -17.23 12.06
C ALA A 447 9.54 -16.21 11.04
N MET A 448 8.72 -15.24 11.46
CA MET A 448 8.04 -14.26 10.60
C MET A 448 7.28 -14.90 9.42
N GLY A 449 6.59 -16.01 9.68
CA GLY A 449 5.67 -16.67 8.76
C GLY A 449 6.30 -17.36 7.56
N LYS A 450 7.55 -17.81 7.66
CA LYS A 450 8.17 -18.65 6.61
C LYS A 450 7.34 -19.92 6.37
N ARG A 451 6.66 -19.98 5.21
CA ARG A 451 5.80 -21.08 4.71
C ARG A 451 4.52 -21.26 5.54
N PRO A 452 3.43 -20.54 5.22
CA PRO A 452 2.15 -20.78 5.87
C PRO A 452 1.67 -22.20 5.58
N ARG A 453 1.11 -22.84 6.60
CA ARG A 453 0.35 -24.07 6.44
C ARG A 453 -1.11 -23.73 6.26
N GLU A 454 -1.69 -24.13 5.14
CA GLU A 454 -3.13 -24.05 4.93
C GLU A 454 -3.84 -25.24 5.61
N LEU A 455 -4.97 -24.97 6.28
CA LEU A 455 -5.82 -26.01 6.83
C LEU A 455 -6.53 -26.76 5.69
N GLN A 456 -6.73 -28.07 5.84
CA GLN A 456 -7.30 -28.90 4.79
C GLN A 456 -8.76 -28.50 4.48
N THR A 457 -9.07 -28.20 3.21
CA THR A 457 -10.44 -27.87 2.71
C THR A 457 -11.17 -26.77 3.51
N GLY A 458 -11.03 -25.52 3.06
CA GLY A 458 -11.64 -24.35 3.71
C GLY A 458 -13.17 -24.27 3.65
N HIS A 459 -13.70 -23.15 4.15
CA HIS A 459 -15.12 -22.79 3.98
C HIS A 459 -15.43 -22.56 2.49
N SER A 460 -16.68 -22.73 2.06
CA SER A 460 -17.09 -22.48 0.66
C SER A 460 -17.09 -20.99 0.27
N GLY A 461 -16.62 -20.11 1.17
CA GLY A 461 -16.58 -18.67 1.03
C GLY A 461 -15.99 -18.04 2.29
N PHE A 462 -16.22 -16.74 2.47
CA PHE A 462 -15.55 -15.89 3.45
C PHE A 462 -15.53 -16.45 4.89
N VAL A 463 -14.30 -16.59 5.43
CA VAL A 463 -14.01 -16.81 6.86
C VAL A 463 -14.09 -15.50 7.64
N ALA A 464 -15.17 -15.27 8.40
CA ALA A 464 -15.38 -14.01 9.11
C ALA A 464 -14.55 -13.85 10.39
N ALA A 465 -14.37 -14.92 11.14
CA ALA A 465 -13.64 -14.88 12.39
C ALA A 465 -12.88 -16.18 12.63
N LEU A 466 -11.84 -16.06 13.46
CA LEU A 466 -11.02 -17.16 13.94
C LEU A 466 -10.86 -17.04 15.45
N ALA A 467 -10.73 -18.17 16.12
CA ALA A 467 -10.37 -18.22 17.53
C ALA A 467 -9.54 -19.47 17.84
N PHE A 468 -8.49 -19.32 18.64
CA PHE A 468 -7.83 -20.46 19.25
C PHE A 468 -8.56 -20.86 20.54
N SER A 469 -8.64 -22.16 20.78
CA SER A 469 -8.92 -22.68 22.12
C SER A 469 -7.81 -22.26 23.10
N PRO A 470 -8.12 -22.09 24.40
CA PRO A 470 -7.15 -21.64 25.40
C PRO A 470 -5.89 -22.51 25.52
N ASP A 471 -5.98 -23.80 25.18
CA ASP A 471 -4.82 -24.72 25.16
C ASP A 471 -4.08 -24.75 23.81
N GLY A 472 -4.54 -23.98 22.82
CA GLY A 472 -3.96 -23.82 21.49
C GLY A 472 -4.16 -25.03 20.56
N LYS A 473 -4.80 -26.12 21.00
CA LYS A 473 -4.87 -27.36 20.22
C LYS A 473 -5.98 -27.38 19.17
N VAL A 474 -6.99 -26.53 19.37
CA VAL A 474 -8.13 -26.38 18.47
C VAL A 474 -8.22 -24.95 17.96
N ILE A 475 -8.49 -24.80 16.67
CA ILE A 475 -8.89 -23.53 16.05
C ILE A 475 -10.36 -23.64 15.68
N ALA A 476 -11.12 -22.56 15.88
CA ALA A 476 -12.44 -22.39 15.33
C ALA A 476 -12.41 -21.36 14.19
N SER A 477 -13.17 -21.62 13.13
CA SER A 477 -13.41 -20.67 12.04
C SER A 477 -14.90 -20.53 11.76
N SER A 478 -15.35 -19.31 11.49
CA SER A 478 -16.74 -19.04 11.11
C SER A 478 -16.87 -18.80 9.61
N GLY A 479 -17.82 -19.48 8.98
CA GLY A 479 -18.14 -19.35 7.57
C GLY A 479 -19.38 -18.51 7.35
N THR A 480 -19.25 -17.49 6.52
CA THR A 480 -20.37 -16.63 6.12
C THR A 480 -21.27 -17.34 5.12
N ALA A 481 -20.70 -17.84 4.02
CA ALA A 481 -21.43 -18.45 2.93
C ALA A 481 -21.98 -19.85 3.24
N ASP A 482 -21.27 -20.64 4.06
CA ASP A 482 -21.72 -21.99 4.45
C ASP A 482 -22.50 -22.02 5.78
N HIS A 483 -22.59 -20.89 6.49
CA HIS A 483 -23.35 -20.74 7.73
C HIS A 483 -22.88 -21.68 8.86
N THR A 484 -21.60 -22.09 8.81
CA THR A 484 -21.04 -23.06 9.76
C THR A 484 -19.97 -22.46 10.65
N VAL A 485 -19.73 -23.10 11.80
CA VAL A 485 -18.46 -23.00 12.51
C VAL A 485 -17.73 -24.32 12.37
N ARG A 486 -16.46 -24.27 11.96
CA ARG A 486 -15.61 -25.46 11.85
C ARG A 486 -14.54 -25.45 12.92
N LEU A 487 -14.31 -26.60 13.53
CA LEU A 487 -13.25 -26.84 14.51
C LEU A 487 -12.15 -27.65 13.85
N TRP A 488 -10.89 -27.24 14.07
CA TRP A 488 -9.71 -27.80 13.42
C TRP A 488 -8.69 -28.20 14.47
N ASP A 489 -8.01 -29.32 14.26
CA ASP A 489 -6.81 -29.68 15.02
C ASP A 489 -5.65 -28.80 14.54
N THR A 490 -5.11 -27.96 15.43
CA THR A 490 -4.03 -27.02 15.10
C THR A 490 -2.78 -27.74 14.55
N ALA A 491 -2.43 -28.90 15.13
CA ALA A 491 -1.19 -29.62 14.80
C ALA A 491 -1.34 -30.48 13.54
N LYS A 492 -2.52 -31.04 13.28
CA LYS A 492 -2.79 -31.92 12.13
C LYS A 492 -3.46 -31.20 10.97
N GLY A 493 -3.99 -30.00 11.20
CA GLY A 493 -4.69 -29.20 10.21
C GLY A 493 -5.95 -29.87 9.66
N LYS A 494 -6.51 -30.83 10.41
CA LYS A 494 -7.68 -31.61 10.02
C LYS A 494 -8.93 -31.07 10.71
N GLN A 495 -10.04 -31.05 9.98
CA GLN A 495 -11.35 -30.74 10.56
C GLN A 495 -11.72 -31.79 11.61
N LEU A 496 -12.00 -31.35 12.83
CA LEU A 496 -12.48 -32.16 13.95
C LEU A 496 -13.99 -32.23 13.96
N ARG A 497 -14.66 -31.09 13.71
CA ARG A 497 -16.12 -30.97 13.82
C ARG A 497 -16.64 -29.81 12.99
N GLU A 498 -17.87 -29.97 12.53
CA GLU A 498 -18.68 -28.92 11.93
C GLU A 498 -19.89 -28.65 12.82
N LEU A 499 -20.10 -27.38 13.16
CA LEU A 499 -21.22 -26.90 13.96
C LEU A 499 -22.15 -26.12 13.05
N THR A 500 -23.33 -26.69 12.81
CA THR A 500 -24.31 -26.18 11.85
C THR A 500 -25.52 -25.55 12.55
N ARG A 501 -26.48 -25.09 11.75
CA ARG A 501 -27.82 -24.56 12.11
C ARG A 501 -27.99 -23.05 12.22
N HIS A 502 -26.95 -22.23 12.07
CA HIS A 502 -27.22 -20.81 11.83
C HIS A 502 -28.01 -20.68 10.53
N VAL A 503 -29.01 -19.79 10.50
CA VAL A 503 -29.90 -19.63 9.33
C VAL A 503 -29.24 -18.75 8.26
N GLY A 504 -28.15 -18.07 8.60
CA GLY A 504 -27.34 -17.29 7.68
C GLY A 504 -25.90 -17.15 8.18
N SER A 505 -25.22 -16.11 7.71
CA SER A 505 -23.79 -15.91 7.95
C SER A 505 -23.40 -15.95 9.42
N VAL A 506 -22.35 -16.72 9.73
CA VAL A 506 -21.70 -16.69 11.05
C VAL A 506 -20.55 -15.70 11.00
N THR A 507 -20.70 -14.57 11.68
CA THR A 507 -19.79 -13.41 11.57
C THR A 507 -18.72 -13.38 12.63
N SER A 508 -18.93 -14.07 13.76
CA SER A 508 -17.96 -14.12 14.85
C SER A 508 -18.00 -15.45 15.58
N VAL A 509 -16.85 -15.87 16.10
CA VAL A 509 -16.68 -17.10 16.86
C VAL A 509 -15.61 -16.91 17.94
N THR A 510 -15.85 -17.45 19.14
CA THR A 510 -14.90 -17.38 20.25
C THR A 510 -15.06 -18.54 21.23
N PHE A 511 -13.98 -18.92 21.91
CA PHE A 511 -14.00 -19.93 22.98
C PHE A 511 -14.21 -19.29 24.34
N SER A 512 -14.87 -20.00 25.25
CA SER A 512 -14.84 -19.66 26.66
C SER A 512 -13.42 -19.80 27.23
N PRO A 513 -13.05 -19.08 28.30
CA PRO A 513 -11.71 -19.15 28.90
C PRO A 513 -11.31 -20.55 29.37
N ASP A 514 -12.27 -21.41 29.70
CA ASP A 514 -12.05 -22.81 30.07
C ASP A 514 -11.96 -23.77 28.87
N GLY A 515 -12.19 -23.26 27.65
CA GLY A 515 -12.15 -24.00 26.39
C GLY A 515 -13.29 -25.00 26.18
N ARG A 516 -14.27 -25.07 27.08
CA ARG A 516 -15.36 -26.07 27.02
C ARG A 516 -16.54 -25.62 26.17
N THR A 517 -16.73 -24.32 26.05
CA THR A 517 -17.84 -23.71 25.33
C THR A 517 -17.32 -22.89 24.15
N ILE A 518 -18.06 -22.90 23.05
CA ILE A 518 -17.84 -22.02 21.91
C ILE A 518 -19.09 -21.17 21.70
N ALA A 519 -18.89 -19.86 21.52
CA ALA A 519 -19.93 -18.92 21.15
C ALA A 519 -19.80 -18.56 19.66
N SER A 520 -20.93 -18.53 18.96
CA SER A 520 -20.99 -18.12 17.56
C SER A 520 -22.11 -17.13 17.30
N ALA A 521 -21.80 -16.01 16.64
CA ALA A 521 -22.75 -14.95 16.29
C ALA A 521 -23.35 -15.20 14.91
N GLY A 522 -24.68 -15.26 14.83
CA GLY A 522 -25.43 -15.38 13.59
C GLY A 522 -25.99 -14.03 13.16
N SER A 523 -25.62 -13.62 11.95
CA SER A 523 -26.05 -12.34 11.39
C SER A 523 -27.55 -12.33 11.07
N TYR A 524 -28.02 -13.30 10.27
CA TYR A 524 -29.42 -13.31 9.82
C TYR A 524 -30.39 -13.78 10.91
N ASP A 525 -29.97 -14.74 11.76
CA ASP A 525 -30.82 -15.22 12.85
C ASP A 525 -30.84 -14.29 14.06
N ARG A 526 -29.92 -13.32 14.13
CA ARG A 526 -29.80 -12.33 15.21
C ARG A 526 -29.59 -12.97 16.58
N THR A 527 -28.91 -14.12 16.60
CA THR A 527 -28.67 -14.91 17.81
C THR A 527 -27.18 -15.12 18.06
N VAL A 528 -26.85 -15.41 19.32
CA VAL A 528 -25.58 -16.05 19.66
C VAL A 528 -25.86 -17.47 20.15
N ARG A 529 -25.08 -18.44 19.69
CA ARG A 529 -25.23 -19.84 20.09
C ARG A 529 -24.03 -20.31 20.88
N LEU A 530 -24.30 -20.84 22.08
CA LEU A 530 -23.31 -21.44 22.96
C LEU A 530 -23.36 -22.96 22.80
N ARG A 531 -22.22 -23.57 22.48
CA ARG A 531 -22.13 -25.01 22.22
C ARG A 531 -21.00 -25.65 22.98
N ASP A 532 -21.20 -26.89 23.38
CA ASP A 532 -20.15 -27.73 23.95
C ASP A 532 -19.13 -28.07 22.85
N VAL A 533 -17.85 -27.78 23.10
CA VAL A 533 -16.77 -27.97 22.11
C VAL A 533 -16.56 -29.45 21.78
N ALA A 534 -16.59 -30.33 22.79
CA ALA A 534 -16.30 -31.75 22.63
C ALA A 534 -17.43 -32.49 21.89
N LYS A 535 -18.68 -32.20 22.27
CA LYS A 535 -19.89 -32.88 21.80
C LYS A 535 -20.59 -32.15 20.65
N GLY A 536 -20.33 -30.85 20.46
CA GLY A 536 -21.02 -30.00 19.49
C GLY A 536 -22.48 -29.67 19.84
N LYS A 537 -22.93 -30.04 21.04
CA LYS A 537 -24.33 -29.87 21.47
C LYS A 537 -24.61 -28.40 21.75
N LEU A 538 -25.76 -27.90 21.27
CA LEU A 538 -26.27 -26.58 21.66
C LEU A 538 -26.59 -26.60 23.16
N LEU A 539 -25.89 -25.73 23.91
CA LEU A 539 -26.12 -25.50 25.32
C LEU A 539 -27.14 -24.39 25.51
N ARG A 540 -27.01 -23.31 24.72
CA ARG A 540 -27.86 -22.13 24.85
C ARG A 540 -27.94 -21.34 23.55
N GLU A 541 -29.05 -20.65 23.37
CA GLU A 541 -29.25 -19.65 22.32
C GLU A 541 -29.62 -18.32 23.00
N LEU A 542 -28.84 -17.28 22.73
CA LEU A 542 -29.04 -15.93 23.24
C LEU A 542 -29.81 -15.15 22.19
N THR A 543 -31.02 -14.73 22.55
CA THR A 543 -31.94 -14.02 21.67
C THR A 543 -32.28 -12.66 22.25
N GLY A 544 -32.35 -11.64 21.40
CA GLY A 544 -32.96 -10.37 21.78
C GLY A 544 -32.49 -9.16 20.98
N HIS A 545 -31.38 -9.22 20.25
CA HIS A 545 -30.97 -8.15 19.35
C HIS A 545 -32.03 -7.94 18.26
N ALA A 546 -32.26 -6.68 17.90
CA ALA A 546 -33.22 -6.32 16.86
C ALA A 546 -32.62 -6.43 15.45
N GLY A 547 -31.29 -6.32 15.35
CA GLY A 547 -30.51 -6.38 14.12
C GLY A 547 -29.53 -7.54 14.12
N SER A 548 -28.72 -7.63 13.06
CA SER A 548 -27.70 -8.65 12.89
C SER A 548 -26.71 -8.64 14.06
N VAL A 549 -26.39 -9.80 14.64
CA VAL A 549 -25.31 -9.89 15.62
C VAL A 549 -24.01 -10.09 14.86
N VAL A 550 -23.13 -9.11 14.96
CA VAL A 550 -21.89 -9.05 14.16
C VAL A 550 -20.73 -9.68 14.92
N THR A 551 -20.66 -9.46 16.22
CA THR A 551 -19.48 -9.81 17.03
C THR A 551 -19.86 -10.35 18.41
N VAL A 552 -19.04 -11.24 18.96
CA VAL A 552 -19.21 -11.85 20.28
C VAL A 552 -17.86 -12.04 20.98
N ALA A 553 -17.81 -11.76 22.28
CA ALA A 553 -16.63 -11.98 23.14
C ALA A 553 -17.05 -12.54 24.50
N PHE A 554 -16.28 -13.48 25.05
CA PHE A 554 -16.38 -13.86 26.47
C PHE A 554 -15.57 -12.88 27.33
N SER A 555 -16.04 -12.63 28.55
CA SER A 555 -15.20 -12.04 29.58
C SER A 555 -14.08 -13.03 29.98
N PRO A 556 -12.88 -12.55 30.33
CA PRO A 556 -11.78 -13.41 30.81
C PRO A 556 -12.13 -14.30 32.00
N ASP A 557 -13.03 -13.86 32.88
CA ASP A 557 -13.53 -14.67 33.99
C ASP A 557 -14.59 -15.72 33.58
N GLY A 558 -15.07 -15.66 32.33
CA GLY A 558 -16.05 -16.58 31.74
C GLY A 558 -17.50 -16.36 32.18
N ASN A 559 -17.76 -15.40 33.07
CA ASN A 559 -19.09 -15.18 33.63
C ASN A 559 -20.03 -14.46 32.67
N ASP A 560 -19.48 -13.64 31.79
CA ASP A 560 -20.23 -12.76 30.92
C ASP A 560 -19.87 -12.93 29.44
N ILE A 561 -20.80 -12.53 28.57
CA ILE A 561 -20.62 -12.45 27.12
C ILE A 561 -21.01 -11.05 26.67
N ALA A 562 -20.17 -10.39 25.88
CA ALA A 562 -20.50 -9.15 25.19
C ALA A 562 -20.83 -9.44 23.73
N THR A 563 -21.87 -8.80 23.19
CA THR A 563 -22.27 -8.91 21.78
C THR A 563 -22.49 -7.55 21.16
N GLY A 564 -21.99 -7.35 19.94
CA GLY A 564 -22.22 -6.14 19.13
C GLY A 564 -23.12 -6.44 17.93
N SER A 565 -23.99 -5.49 17.58
CA SER A 565 -25.02 -5.69 16.57
C SER A 565 -25.25 -4.48 15.66
N GLY A 566 -25.81 -4.76 14.48
CA GLY A 566 -26.38 -3.75 13.58
C GLY A 566 -27.62 -3.03 14.14
N ASP A 567 -28.13 -3.42 15.32
CA ASP A 567 -29.07 -2.56 16.08
C ASP A 567 -28.38 -1.43 16.86
N ARG A 568 -27.06 -1.26 16.66
CA ARG A 568 -26.23 -0.21 17.26
C ARG A 568 -26.02 -0.35 18.77
N MET A 569 -26.37 -1.51 19.33
CA MET A 569 -26.20 -1.80 20.75
C MET A 569 -25.07 -2.80 20.98
N VAL A 570 -24.40 -2.61 22.12
CA VAL A 570 -23.69 -3.71 22.78
C VAL A 570 -24.60 -4.31 23.85
N ARG A 571 -24.64 -5.63 23.98
CA ARG A 571 -25.33 -6.31 25.08
C ARG A 571 -24.38 -7.16 25.88
N LEU A 572 -24.56 -7.12 27.19
CA LEU A 572 -23.87 -7.99 28.13
C LEU A 572 -24.84 -9.07 28.59
N TRP A 573 -24.41 -10.32 28.57
CA TRP A 573 -25.22 -11.49 28.90
C TRP A 573 -24.52 -12.32 29.97
N ASP A 574 -25.30 -12.88 30.88
CA ASP A 574 -24.82 -13.89 31.83
C ASP A 574 -24.58 -15.21 31.07
N THR A 575 -23.37 -15.75 31.11
CA THR A 575 -22.99 -16.99 30.41
C THR A 575 -23.81 -18.19 30.89
N ALA A 576 -24.04 -18.29 32.20
CA ALA A 576 -24.64 -19.46 32.83
C ALA A 576 -26.13 -19.61 32.48
N ASN A 577 -26.88 -18.52 32.49
CA ASN A 577 -28.34 -18.52 32.30
C ASN A 577 -28.80 -17.83 31.00
N GLY A 578 -27.94 -17.05 30.34
CA GLY A 578 -28.20 -16.34 29.08
C GLY A 578 -29.12 -15.15 29.18
N LYS A 579 -29.31 -14.57 30.37
CA LYS A 579 -30.09 -13.35 30.54
C LYS A 579 -29.25 -12.14 30.15
N VAL A 580 -29.90 -11.14 29.56
CA VAL A 580 -29.29 -9.82 29.35
C VAL A 580 -29.04 -9.18 30.70
N LEU A 581 -27.79 -8.90 31.02
CA LEU A 581 -27.35 -8.15 32.19
C LEU A 581 -27.43 -6.65 31.92
N ARG A 582 -26.96 -6.21 30.74
CA ARG A 582 -26.89 -4.79 30.36
C ARG A 582 -27.16 -4.60 28.86
N GLN A 583 -27.70 -3.43 28.54
CA GLN A 583 -27.81 -2.91 27.18
C GLN A 583 -27.03 -1.59 27.14
N LEU A 584 -25.95 -1.55 26.37
CA LEU A 584 -25.07 -0.40 26.27
C LEU A 584 -25.43 0.35 24.99
N THR A 585 -26.05 1.52 25.17
CA THR A 585 -26.55 2.38 24.10
C THR A 585 -25.67 3.60 23.94
N GLY A 586 -25.38 4.00 22.70
CA GLY A 586 -24.69 5.26 22.43
C GLY A 586 -24.03 5.33 21.05
N HIS A 587 -23.69 4.20 20.43
CA HIS A 587 -23.20 4.20 19.05
C HIS A 587 -24.27 4.71 18.08
N ALA A 588 -23.84 5.50 17.09
CA ALA A 588 -24.71 6.08 16.09
C ALA A 588 -24.94 5.13 14.89
N ASP A 589 -24.10 4.11 14.75
CA ASP A 589 -24.18 3.10 13.69
C ASP A 589 -23.79 1.69 14.19
N PHE A 590 -23.66 0.74 13.27
CA PHE A 590 -23.44 -0.69 13.55
C PHE A 590 -22.23 -0.93 14.43
N VAL A 591 -22.38 -1.76 15.45
CA VAL A 591 -21.26 -2.19 16.29
C VAL A 591 -20.58 -3.39 15.64
N ASN A 592 -19.37 -3.18 15.14
CA ASN A 592 -18.63 -4.17 14.36
C ASN A 592 -17.71 -5.04 15.23
N ALA A 593 -17.19 -4.49 16.32
CA ALA A 593 -16.23 -5.18 17.18
C ALA A 593 -16.50 -4.92 18.67
N VAL A 594 -16.25 -5.94 19.50
CA VAL A 594 -16.31 -5.87 20.97
C VAL A 594 -15.15 -6.65 21.58
N ALA A 595 -14.58 -6.15 22.66
CA ALA A 595 -13.54 -6.83 23.43
C ALA A 595 -13.65 -6.49 24.92
N PHE A 596 -13.22 -7.41 25.79
CA PHE A 596 -13.07 -7.17 27.21
C PHE A 596 -11.62 -6.83 27.56
N SER A 597 -11.43 -5.99 28.58
CA SER A 597 -10.14 -5.87 29.27
C SER A 597 -9.81 -7.18 30.01
N SER A 598 -8.52 -7.43 30.27
CA SER A 598 -8.04 -8.66 30.89
C SER A 598 -8.56 -8.91 32.31
N ASP A 599 -8.99 -7.86 33.01
CA ASP A 599 -9.63 -7.90 34.33
C ASP A 599 -11.17 -8.01 34.28
N SER A 600 -11.76 -8.11 33.08
CA SER A 600 -13.21 -8.16 32.82
C SER A 600 -14.00 -6.91 33.24
N THR A 601 -13.35 -5.80 33.60
CA THR A 601 -14.05 -4.62 34.14
C THR A 601 -14.47 -3.61 33.07
N VAL A 602 -13.80 -3.61 31.91
CA VAL A 602 -14.06 -2.67 30.81
C VAL A 602 -14.39 -3.44 29.53
N ILE A 603 -15.37 -2.93 28.79
CA ILE A 603 -15.70 -3.38 27.44
C ILE A 603 -15.29 -2.27 26.47
N ALA A 604 -14.55 -2.60 25.41
CA ALA A 604 -14.35 -1.73 24.27
C ALA A 604 -15.27 -2.16 23.12
N SER A 605 -15.87 -1.19 22.43
CA SER A 605 -16.64 -1.44 21.22
C SER A 605 -16.24 -0.50 20.09
N GLY A 606 -16.04 -1.04 18.90
CA GLY A 606 -15.78 -0.27 17.67
C GLY A 606 -16.98 -0.36 16.73
N ALA A 607 -17.32 0.76 16.10
CA ALA A 607 -18.52 0.86 15.27
C ALA A 607 -18.30 1.60 13.94
N SER A 608 -19.29 1.48 13.06
CA SER A 608 -19.36 2.19 11.77
C SER A 608 -19.56 3.71 11.89
N ASP A 609 -19.75 4.22 13.11
CA ASP A 609 -19.75 5.66 13.39
C ASP A 609 -18.33 6.25 13.55
N SER A 610 -17.31 5.48 13.17
CA SER A 610 -15.89 5.82 13.27
C SER A 610 -15.37 6.02 14.70
N THR A 611 -16.10 5.56 15.72
CA THR A 611 -15.70 5.69 17.13
C THR A 611 -15.38 4.35 17.78
N VAL A 612 -14.51 4.41 18.80
CA VAL A 612 -14.38 3.37 19.81
C VAL A 612 -14.98 3.87 21.12
N ARG A 613 -15.80 3.07 21.79
CA ARG A 613 -16.39 3.41 23.09
C ARG A 613 -15.94 2.44 24.16
N LEU A 614 -15.62 2.97 25.34
CA LEU A 614 -15.25 2.19 26.53
C LEU A 614 -16.40 2.22 27.52
N TRP A 615 -16.78 1.06 28.03
CA TRP A 615 -17.91 0.89 28.93
C TRP A 615 -17.45 0.18 30.18
N ASP A 616 -17.98 0.60 31.31
CA ASP A 616 -17.85 -0.13 32.56
C ASP A 616 -18.76 -1.37 32.50
N ALA A 617 -18.18 -2.57 32.60
CA ALA A 617 -18.91 -3.82 32.43
C ALA A 617 -19.95 -4.04 33.55
N VAL A 618 -19.67 -3.57 34.77
CA VAL A 618 -20.51 -3.78 35.94
C VAL A 618 -21.75 -2.88 35.91
N THR A 619 -21.54 -1.59 35.64
CA THR A 619 -22.56 -0.55 35.67
C THR A 619 -23.21 -0.31 34.30
N GLY A 620 -22.54 -0.67 33.22
CA GLY A 620 -22.96 -0.40 31.84
C GLY A 620 -22.80 1.07 31.41
N LYS A 621 -22.09 1.89 32.20
CA LYS A 621 -21.89 3.31 31.88
C LYS A 621 -20.81 3.49 30.82
N LEU A 622 -21.01 4.46 29.92
CA LEU A 622 -19.97 4.93 29.02
C LEU A 622 -18.88 5.62 29.86
N LEU A 623 -17.66 5.08 29.79
CA LEU A 623 -16.47 5.64 30.42
C LEU A 623 -15.82 6.67 29.50
N ARG A 624 -15.63 6.32 28.22
CA ARG A 624 -14.92 7.15 27.23
C ARG A 624 -15.43 6.91 25.82
N GLU A 625 -15.31 7.94 25.00
CA GLU A 625 -15.47 7.88 23.55
C GLU A 625 -14.16 8.30 22.91
N LEU A 626 -13.59 7.44 22.07
CA LEU A 626 -12.32 7.63 21.40
C LEU A 626 -12.61 7.97 19.94
N THR A 627 -12.33 9.21 19.57
CA THR A 627 -12.57 9.76 18.24
C THR A 627 -11.25 9.96 17.49
N GLY A 628 -11.25 9.71 16.19
CA GLY A 628 -10.14 10.10 15.33
C GLY A 628 -9.96 9.27 14.07
N HIS A 629 -10.54 8.06 14.01
CA HIS A 629 -10.67 7.34 12.74
C HIS A 629 -11.58 8.13 11.79
N SER A 630 -11.26 8.10 10.50
CA SER A 630 -12.04 8.80 9.46
C SER A 630 -13.10 7.92 8.80
N ASP A 631 -13.12 6.63 9.11
CA ASP A 631 -14.08 5.63 8.61
C ASP A 631 -14.38 4.58 9.69
N SER A 632 -15.26 3.63 9.36
CA SER A 632 -15.76 2.56 10.21
C SER A 632 -14.65 1.83 10.97
N VAL A 633 -14.80 1.72 12.29
CA VAL A 633 -13.95 0.85 13.10
C VAL A 633 -14.47 -0.58 12.97
N THR A 634 -13.61 -1.46 12.47
CA THR A 634 -13.94 -2.86 12.11
C THR A 634 -13.45 -3.87 13.16
N SER A 635 -12.41 -3.51 13.93
CA SER A 635 -11.78 -4.39 14.93
C SER A 635 -11.29 -3.58 16.13
N VAL A 636 -11.41 -4.14 17.32
CA VAL A 636 -10.83 -3.60 18.56
C VAL A 636 -10.20 -4.72 19.38
N ALA A 637 -9.07 -4.46 20.03
CA ALA A 637 -8.41 -5.41 20.91
C ALA A 637 -7.73 -4.69 22.08
N PHE A 638 -7.77 -5.28 23.26
CA PHE A 638 -6.93 -4.86 24.39
C PHE A 638 -5.56 -5.53 24.29
N SER A 639 -4.52 -4.79 24.66
CA SER A 639 -3.23 -5.37 25.06
C SER A 639 -3.42 -6.31 26.26
N PRO A 640 -2.57 -7.35 26.43
CA PRO A 640 -2.73 -8.32 27.52
C PRO A 640 -2.72 -7.70 28.93
N ASP A 641 -1.97 -6.62 29.13
CA ASP A 641 -1.93 -5.87 30.40
C ASP A 641 -3.11 -4.89 30.57
N GLY A 642 -3.95 -4.73 29.54
CA GLY A 642 -5.13 -3.86 29.52
C GLY A 642 -4.83 -2.38 29.39
N THR A 643 -3.56 -1.96 29.25
CA THR A 643 -3.16 -0.55 29.31
C THR A 643 -3.33 0.19 27.97
N VAL A 644 -3.30 -0.55 26.87
CA VAL A 644 -3.45 -0.07 25.49
C VAL A 644 -4.61 -0.78 24.80
N ILE A 645 -5.33 -0.02 23.97
CA ILE A 645 -6.35 -0.52 23.02
C ILE A 645 -5.83 -0.30 21.61
N ALA A 646 -5.90 -1.33 20.77
CA ALA A 646 -5.70 -1.20 19.33
C ALA A 646 -7.06 -1.21 18.61
N SER A 647 -7.24 -0.28 17.67
CA SER A 647 -8.42 -0.22 16.79
C SER A 647 -8.01 -0.22 15.32
N GLY A 648 -8.75 -0.96 14.50
CA GLY A 648 -8.52 -1.11 13.07
C GLY A 648 -9.72 -0.58 12.32
N SER A 649 -9.47 0.07 11.19
CA SER A 649 -10.50 0.84 10.50
C SER A 649 -10.45 0.66 8.98
N SER A 650 -11.59 0.93 8.36
CA SER A 650 -11.72 1.05 6.91
C SER A 650 -10.93 2.23 6.33
N ASP A 651 -10.45 3.15 7.17
CA ASP A 651 -9.47 4.18 6.78
C ASP A 651 -8.05 3.65 6.53
N SER A 652 -7.86 2.33 6.58
CA SER A 652 -6.57 1.63 6.34
C SER A 652 -5.52 1.83 7.43
N THR A 653 -5.90 2.36 8.60
CA THR A 653 -5.00 2.57 9.74
C THR A 653 -5.29 1.64 10.90
N VAL A 654 -4.27 1.43 11.74
CA VAL A 654 -4.42 0.91 13.10
C VAL A 654 -4.07 2.02 14.08
N ARG A 655 -4.88 2.25 15.11
CA ARG A 655 -4.62 3.26 16.14
C ARG A 655 -4.48 2.63 17.52
N LEU A 656 -3.51 3.13 18.29
CA LEU A 656 -3.23 2.70 19.65
C LEU A 656 -3.65 3.80 20.62
N TRP A 657 -4.46 3.44 21.59
CA TRP A 657 -5.05 4.35 22.57
C TRP A 657 -4.68 3.92 23.97
N LYS A 658 -4.36 4.88 24.84
CA LYS A 658 -4.14 4.59 26.25
C LYS A 658 -5.50 4.36 26.93
N THR A 659 -5.77 3.16 27.43
CA THR A 659 -7.06 2.78 28.04
C THR A 659 -7.47 3.75 29.15
N ALA A 660 -6.52 4.14 30.00
CA ALA A 660 -6.78 4.96 31.18
C ALA A 660 -7.22 6.39 30.84
N THR A 661 -6.69 6.99 29.76
CA THR A 661 -6.94 8.40 29.41
C THR A 661 -7.84 8.56 28.18
N GLY A 662 -7.82 7.59 27.27
CA GLY A 662 -8.43 7.66 25.95
C GLY A 662 -7.59 8.42 24.92
N GLU A 663 -6.36 8.80 25.26
CA GLU A 663 -5.48 9.52 24.34
C GLU A 663 -4.94 8.61 23.25
N LEU A 664 -4.89 9.11 22.02
CA LEU A 664 -4.21 8.48 20.91
C LEU A 664 -2.70 8.50 21.18
N GLN A 665 -2.11 7.33 21.37
CA GLN A 665 -0.66 7.17 21.52
C GLN A 665 0.02 7.13 20.16
N ARG A 666 -0.52 6.32 19.24
CA ARG A 666 0.09 6.08 17.93
C ARG A 666 -0.94 5.80 16.85
N GLU A 667 -0.58 6.19 15.63
CA GLU A 667 -1.25 5.79 14.40
C GLU A 667 -0.26 4.99 13.55
N LEU A 668 -0.60 3.73 13.29
CA LEU A 668 0.18 2.80 12.49
C LEU A 668 -0.39 2.80 11.07
N THR A 669 0.39 3.37 10.15
CA THR A 669 0.06 3.46 8.72
C THR A 669 0.89 2.46 7.93
N GLY A 670 0.32 1.84 6.91
CA GLY A 670 1.07 0.98 6.00
C GLY A 670 0.22 0.00 5.20
N HIS A 671 -0.97 -0.36 5.70
CA HIS A 671 -1.96 -1.06 4.88
C HIS A 671 -2.48 -0.15 3.77
N SER A 672 -2.73 -0.72 2.59
CA SER A 672 -3.25 0.03 1.43
C SER A 672 -4.77 -0.06 1.29
N ASN A 673 -5.43 -0.75 2.21
CA ASN A 673 -6.87 -0.94 2.24
C ASN A 673 -7.36 -1.22 3.68
N SER A 674 -8.68 -1.26 3.86
CA SER A 674 -9.39 -1.48 5.14
C SER A 674 -8.71 -2.55 5.99
N VAL A 675 -8.34 -2.19 7.21
CA VAL A 675 -7.92 -3.14 8.23
C VAL A 675 -9.19 -3.78 8.78
N ASN A 676 -9.28 -5.10 8.75
CA ASN A 676 -10.49 -5.83 9.14
C ASN A 676 -10.35 -6.58 10.47
N ALA A 677 -9.12 -6.89 10.88
CA ALA A 677 -8.87 -7.65 12.08
C ALA A 677 -7.54 -7.22 12.71
N ILE A 678 -7.51 -7.19 14.04
CA ILE A 678 -6.31 -6.93 14.83
C ILE A 678 -6.23 -7.93 15.98
N ALA A 679 -5.02 -8.38 16.30
CA ALA A 679 -4.72 -9.14 17.51
C ALA A 679 -3.39 -8.72 18.12
N PHE A 680 -3.32 -8.63 19.45
CA PHE A 680 -2.05 -8.59 20.17
C PHE A 680 -1.47 -10.00 20.31
N SER A 681 -0.15 -10.11 20.30
CA SER A 681 0.54 -11.30 20.80
C SER A 681 0.30 -11.44 22.31
N PRO A 682 0.37 -12.67 22.87
CA PRO A 682 0.11 -12.90 24.29
C PRO A 682 1.08 -12.18 25.24
N ASP A 683 2.30 -11.88 24.77
CA ASP A 683 3.29 -11.08 25.51
C ASP A 683 3.08 -9.56 25.37
N GLY A 684 2.14 -9.14 24.50
CA GLY A 684 1.81 -7.74 24.24
C GLY A 684 2.84 -6.98 23.42
N MET A 685 3.88 -7.66 22.91
CA MET A 685 5.00 -7.01 22.21
C MET A 685 4.74 -6.80 20.72
N VAL A 686 3.81 -7.57 20.14
CA VAL A 686 3.51 -7.58 18.71
C VAL A 686 2.03 -7.34 18.49
N ILE A 687 1.70 -6.54 17.49
CA ILE A 687 0.35 -6.44 16.95
C ILE A 687 0.34 -7.08 15.57
N ALA A 688 -0.64 -7.94 15.29
CA ALA A 688 -0.93 -8.41 13.95
C ALA A 688 -2.19 -7.73 13.44
N SER A 689 -2.16 -7.18 12.22
CA SER A 689 -3.33 -6.64 11.54
C SER A 689 -3.56 -7.30 10.19
N GLY A 690 -4.78 -7.74 9.92
CA GLY A 690 -5.19 -8.30 8.64
C GLY A 690 -6.01 -7.29 7.83
N SER A 691 -5.69 -7.12 6.54
CA SER A 691 -6.32 -6.12 5.69
C SER A 691 -6.89 -6.67 4.39
N MET A 692 -7.81 -5.89 3.80
CA MET A 692 -8.30 -6.07 2.45
C MET A 692 -7.21 -6.04 1.37
N ASP A 693 -6.02 -5.51 1.68
CA ASP A 693 -4.84 -5.55 0.81
C ASP A 693 -4.22 -6.94 0.66
N ARG A 694 -4.82 -7.97 1.30
CA ARG A 694 -4.42 -9.39 1.26
C ARG A 694 -3.19 -9.71 2.11
N THR A 695 -2.77 -8.79 2.97
CA THR A 695 -1.60 -8.96 3.84
C THR A 695 -2.01 -9.07 5.31
N VAL A 696 -1.15 -9.73 6.09
CA VAL A 696 -1.09 -9.53 7.54
C VAL A 696 0.18 -8.76 7.85
N ARG A 697 0.09 -7.63 8.55
CA ARG A 697 1.25 -6.87 9.01
C ARG A 697 1.50 -7.10 10.49
N LEU A 698 2.77 -7.18 10.85
CA LEU A 698 3.24 -7.29 12.22
C LEU A 698 3.86 -5.96 12.64
N TRP A 699 3.45 -5.45 13.78
CA TRP A 699 3.90 -4.16 14.32
C TRP A 699 4.54 -4.36 15.70
N ASP A 700 5.60 -3.61 16.01
CA ASP A 700 6.03 -3.47 17.41
C ASP A 700 4.99 -2.66 18.18
N ALA A 701 4.54 -3.20 19.32
CA ALA A 701 3.54 -2.57 20.17
C ALA A 701 4.14 -1.54 21.16
N ARG A 702 5.46 -1.56 21.38
CA ARG A 702 6.15 -0.81 22.44
C ARG A 702 6.51 0.60 22.06
#